data_AF-A0A9D2JWR5-F1
#
_entry.id   AF-A0A9D2JWR5-F1
#
_cell.length_a   1.000
_cell.length_b   1.000
_cell.length_c   1.000
_cell.angle_alpha   90.00
_cell.angle_beta   90.00
_cell.angle_gamma   90.00
#
_symmetry.space_group_name_H-M   'P 1'
#
loop_
_entity.id
_entity.type
_entity.pdbx_description
1 polymer ?
#
loop_
_entity_poly.entity_id
_entity_poly.type
_entity_poly.pdbx_seq_one_letter_code
_entity_poly.pdbx_strand_id
1 'polypeptide(L)'
;MKKRLYTSLCALLLTFAAQMASAQGWPANYGGVMLQGFSWDSYTDTQWSTLESQADELSRYFKLIWVPQSGNCNTSYNNMGYMPVYYFDQNSSFGSEAQLRSMIQAFKQRGTGIVADVVINHRNVVGKDKSWVDFPLETYKGVNYQMLPSDIPANDDKGATKGWADENGYSLSVNNDEGEDWSGCRDLDHKSQNVQECVKAYVKYLVDDLGYTGFRYDMVKGYDGSHVADYNQAAGVEYSVGEYWDSNEKIESWINATGKKSAAFDFQFRYNVRNAVNGNDWSELNSDYNLMHDPAYRQYAVTFVENHDTQYRSASEPQDPLTNYILAANAYMLAMPGTPCVFLPHWKEYKQEIKTLIDARQLAGITNMSNYKNVLSHRMYLQNEVTGEHGKLLVYLGAQNQSVDKAQWVKLAGDNTYSYWLSRDTEVAWADKASGTYANAVEVTLSAISTSDNAQVVYTLDGSEPTANSTAVASGTKLPIDETCTLTYGLLKDGKVTGISSRQYTIEGFSPHTATIYLKDPNWTNVYFYAWDEEGDLLKAWPGTEITATKEIDDERWYYHTFDINEYGYTFNIIFNQGKDKMQTVDIGPLSEDTYFEIGEVAGGKYTVNNVSGGVTGIESVTADDNRSKDTHYYDLNGYKTDKPQKKGIYIHQGKKIVVR
;
A
#
# COMPACT_ATOMS: atom_id res chain seq x y z
N MET A 1 -11.82 -33.68 52.53
CA MET A 1 -11.21 -32.49 51.91
C MET A 1 -10.01 -32.91 51.05
N LYS A 2 -10.21 -33.58 49.90
CA LYS A 2 -9.13 -34.12 49.04
C LYS A 2 -9.59 -34.58 47.63
N LYS A 3 -10.64 -33.97 47.08
CA LYS A 3 -11.18 -34.33 45.74
C LYS A 3 -11.54 -33.13 44.83
N ARG A 4 -11.12 -31.90 45.19
CA ARG A 4 -11.40 -30.68 44.41
C ARG A 4 -10.16 -29.95 43.86
N LEU A 5 -8.98 -30.58 43.90
CA LEU A 5 -7.72 -29.95 43.45
C LEU A 5 -7.14 -30.53 42.15
N TYR A 6 -7.70 -31.63 41.60
CA TYR A 6 -7.17 -32.23 40.37
C TYR A 6 -7.89 -31.76 39.09
N THR A 7 -9.11 -31.21 39.19
CA THR A 7 -9.86 -30.72 38.02
C THR A 7 -9.48 -29.29 37.60
N SER A 8 -8.93 -28.48 38.51
CA SER A 8 -8.46 -27.13 38.18
C SER A 8 -7.05 -27.12 37.58
N LEU A 9 -6.21 -28.13 37.85
CA LEU A 9 -4.87 -28.22 37.24
C LEU A 9 -4.93 -28.69 35.77
N CYS A 10 -5.85 -29.60 35.43
CA CYS A 10 -6.05 -30.02 34.03
C CYS A 10 -6.71 -28.92 33.18
N ALA A 11 -7.58 -28.09 33.76
CA ALA A 11 -8.16 -26.94 33.05
C ALA A 11 -7.13 -25.83 32.81
N LEU A 12 -6.20 -25.58 33.75
CA LEU A 12 -5.10 -24.62 33.56
C LEU A 12 -4.02 -25.10 32.57
N LEU A 13 -3.76 -26.42 32.51
CA LEU A 13 -2.85 -27.00 31.51
C LEU A 13 -3.45 -27.03 30.10
N LEU A 14 -4.78 -27.15 29.97
CA LEU A 14 -5.47 -27.04 28.68
C LEU A 14 -5.55 -25.58 28.17
N THR A 15 -5.60 -24.57 29.05
CA THR A 15 -5.55 -23.16 28.63
C THR A 15 -4.13 -22.67 28.31
N PHE A 16 -3.08 -23.25 28.91
CA PHE A 16 -1.69 -22.95 28.49
C PHE A 16 -1.28 -23.71 27.22
N ALA A 17 -1.87 -24.86 26.93
CA ALA A 17 -1.67 -25.57 25.66
C ALA A 17 -2.44 -24.93 24.49
N ALA A 18 -3.54 -24.21 24.76
CA ALA A 18 -4.30 -23.46 23.76
C ALA A 18 -3.65 -22.12 23.33
N GLN A 19 -2.52 -21.74 23.94
CA GLN A 19 -1.74 -20.55 23.59
C GLN A 19 -0.49 -20.83 22.77
N MET A 20 -0.25 -22.08 22.38
CA MET A 20 0.52 -22.34 21.16
C MET A 20 -0.48 -22.39 20.01
N ALA A 21 -0.94 -21.21 19.56
CA ALA A 21 -1.56 -21.11 18.26
C ALA A 21 -0.53 -21.69 17.27
N SER A 22 -0.79 -22.89 16.76
CA SER A 22 -0.02 -23.44 15.65
C SER A 22 -0.07 -22.40 14.54
N ALA A 23 1.09 -21.84 14.16
CA ALA A 23 1.18 -20.82 13.12
C ALA A 23 0.44 -21.32 11.88
N GLN A 24 -0.73 -20.74 11.63
CA GLN A 24 -1.55 -21.04 10.48
C GLN A 24 -1.01 -20.16 9.34
N GLY A 25 -0.71 -20.73 8.17
CA GLY A 25 -0.06 -19.98 7.10
C GLY A 25 -0.93 -18.94 6.43
N TRP A 26 -2.25 -19.08 6.55
CA TRP A 26 -3.28 -18.11 6.19
C TRP A 26 -4.64 -18.63 6.66
N PRO A 27 -5.57 -17.79 7.13
CA PRO A 27 -6.91 -18.25 7.50
C PRO A 27 -7.74 -18.71 6.28
N ALA A 28 -8.52 -19.77 6.47
CA ALA A 28 -9.55 -20.16 5.51
C ALA A 28 -10.76 -19.22 5.60
N ASN A 29 -11.48 -19.04 4.49
CA ASN A 29 -12.60 -18.11 4.36
C ASN A 29 -12.22 -16.66 4.72
N TYR A 30 -10.98 -16.27 4.44
CA TYR A 30 -10.53 -14.90 4.63
C TYR A 30 -11.12 -13.99 3.55
N GLY A 31 -11.93 -13.01 3.96
CA GLY A 31 -12.57 -12.02 3.07
C GLY A 31 -11.79 -10.70 2.94
N GLY A 32 -10.66 -10.57 3.63
CA GLY A 32 -9.87 -9.33 3.62
C GLY A 32 -9.11 -9.11 2.30
N VAL A 33 -8.81 -7.85 2.03
CA VAL A 33 -7.96 -7.43 0.91
C VAL A 33 -6.64 -6.91 1.48
N MET A 34 -5.56 -7.23 0.80
CA MET A 34 -4.21 -6.78 1.13
C MET A 34 -3.82 -5.62 0.22
N LEU A 35 -3.00 -4.70 0.73
CA LEU A 35 -2.32 -3.67 -0.05
C LEU A 35 -0.81 -3.91 0.04
N GLN A 36 -0.11 -3.96 -1.08
CA GLN A 36 1.31 -3.64 -1.09
C GLN A 36 1.43 -2.12 -1.01
N GLY A 37 1.76 -1.61 0.18
CA GLY A 37 1.77 -0.19 0.53
C GLY A 37 2.99 0.58 0.03
N PHE A 38 3.61 0.11 -1.05
CA PHE A 38 4.79 0.73 -1.66
C PHE A 38 4.97 0.26 -3.12
N SER A 39 5.74 1.03 -3.88
CA SER A 39 6.35 0.63 -5.15
C SER A 39 7.86 0.88 -5.10
N TRP A 40 8.60 0.43 -6.10
CA TRP A 40 10.00 0.81 -6.24
C TRP A 40 10.15 2.33 -6.27
N ASP A 41 11.13 2.83 -5.53
CA ASP A 41 11.45 4.26 -5.33
C ASP A 41 10.34 5.17 -4.79
N SER A 42 9.27 4.60 -4.21
CA SER A 42 8.16 5.37 -3.61
C SER A 42 8.46 5.97 -2.24
N TYR A 43 9.67 6.47 -1.99
CA TYR A 43 10.11 6.92 -0.67
C TYR A 43 9.17 7.98 -0.08
N THR A 44 8.66 8.91 -0.89
CA THR A 44 7.73 9.96 -0.41
C THR A 44 6.36 9.41 -0.03
N ASP A 45 5.78 8.54 -0.87
CA ASP A 45 4.46 7.94 -0.64
C ASP A 45 4.48 6.94 0.54
N THR A 46 5.63 6.30 0.74
CA THR A 46 5.82 5.17 1.65
C THR A 46 6.46 5.56 2.97
N GLN A 47 6.79 6.85 3.19
CA GLN A 47 7.21 7.31 4.51
C GLN A 47 6.22 6.84 5.58
N TRP A 48 6.71 6.40 6.74
CA TRP A 48 5.85 5.90 7.83
C TRP A 48 4.76 6.89 8.22
N SER A 49 5.08 8.19 8.27
CA SER A 49 4.12 9.26 8.54
C SER A 49 3.10 9.48 7.42
N THR A 50 3.48 9.26 6.15
CA THR A 50 2.58 9.37 4.99
C THR A 50 1.59 8.22 4.95
N LEU A 51 2.02 7.00 5.29
CA LEU A 51 1.11 5.86 5.44
C LEU A 51 0.19 6.04 6.66
N GLU A 52 0.73 6.50 7.79
CA GLU A 52 -0.05 6.76 9.01
C GLU A 52 -1.17 7.80 8.79
N SER A 53 -0.92 8.88 8.05
CA SER A 53 -1.94 9.90 7.76
C SER A 53 -3.11 9.37 6.95
N GLN A 54 -2.92 8.26 6.23
CA GLN A 54 -3.94 7.58 5.44
C GLN A 54 -4.66 6.45 6.19
N ALA A 55 -4.34 6.23 7.48
CA ALA A 55 -4.84 5.08 8.22
C ALA A 55 -6.38 5.00 8.29
N ASP A 56 -7.08 6.14 8.37
CA ASP A 56 -8.54 6.20 8.38
C ASP A 56 -9.17 5.77 7.05
N GLU A 57 -8.55 6.10 5.91
CA GLU A 57 -9.03 5.73 4.58
C GLU A 57 -8.68 4.27 4.29
N LEU A 58 -7.40 3.93 4.39
CA LEU A 58 -6.88 2.61 4.00
C LEU A 58 -7.49 1.49 4.85
N SER A 59 -7.73 1.71 6.15
CA SER A 59 -8.30 0.67 7.03
C SER A 59 -9.76 0.31 6.74
N ARG A 60 -10.47 1.13 5.95
CA ARG A 60 -11.83 0.79 5.50
C ARG A 60 -11.81 -0.28 4.42
N TYR A 61 -10.75 -0.31 3.61
CA TYR A 61 -10.69 -1.14 2.40
C TYR A 61 -9.71 -2.31 2.53
N PHE A 62 -8.64 -2.13 3.31
CA PHE A 62 -7.59 -3.13 3.48
C PHE A 62 -7.58 -3.68 4.90
N LYS A 63 -7.40 -5.00 5.01
CA LYS A 63 -7.23 -5.70 6.29
C LYS A 63 -5.78 -5.97 6.61
N LEU A 64 -4.92 -5.98 5.58
CA LEU A 64 -3.48 -6.11 5.70
C LEU A 64 -2.80 -5.11 4.78
N ILE A 65 -1.70 -4.51 5.26
CA ILE A 65 -0.82 -3.67 4.44
C ILE A 65 0.59 -4.20 4.57
N TRP A 66 1.17 -4.66 3.47
CA TRP A 66 2.58 -5.00 3.37
C TRP A 66 3.38 -3.73 3.08
N VAL A 67 4.27 -3.42 4.02
CA VAL A 67 5.17 -2.26 3.97
C VAL A 67 6.58 -2.73 3.61
N PRO A 68 7.44 -1.88 3.03
CA PRO A 68 8.79 -2.29 2.69
C PRO A 68 9.60 -2.65 3.94
N GLN A 69 10.75 -3.26 3.72
CA GLN A 69 11.65 -3.65 4.80
C GLN A 69 12.06 -2.40 5.61
N SER A 70 11.99 -2.53 6.94
CA SER A 70 12.13 -1.41 7.88
C SER A 70 13.48 -1.35 8.61
N GLY A 71 14.37 -2.32 8.37
CA GLY A 71 15.67 -2.39 9.01
C GLY A 71 16.67 -1.42 8.40
N ASN A 72 17.68 -1.07 9.19
CA ASN A 72 18.75 -0.18 8.75
C ASN A 72 19.70 -0.91 7.78
N CYS A 73 19.80 -0.39 6.55
CA CYS A 73 20.73 -0.87 5.51
C CYS A 73 22.12 -0.23 5.57
N ASN A 74 22.48 0.40 6.70
CA ASN A 74 23.71 1.17 6.89
C ASN A 74 23.88 2.31 5.88
N THR A 75 22.78 2.94 5.50
CA THR A 75 22.75 4.09 4.60
C THR A 75 21.64 5.04 4.99
N SER A 76 21.90 6.34 4.87
CA SER A 76 20.90 7.40 5.05
C SER A 76 20.25 7.82 3.73
N TYR A 77 20.61 7.16 2.61
CA TYR A 77 20.06 7.43 1.29
C TYR A 77 18.89 6.49 0.96
N ASN A 78 18.09 6.89 -0.03
CA ASN A 78 17.01 6.12 -0.63
C ASN A 78 17.45 4.68 -0.95
N ASN A 79 17.02 3.73 -0.11
CA ASN A 79 17.27 2.31 -0.23
C ASN A 79 15.99 1.54 0.08
N MET A 80 15.61 0.60 -0.79
CA MET A 80 14.36 -0.16 -0.67
C MET A 80 14.37 -1.24 0.42
N GLY A 81 15.52 -1.54 1.04
CA GLY A 81 15.62 -2.43 2.19
C GLY A 81 16.05 -3.88 1.89
N TYR A 82 16.15 -4.27 0.62
CA TYR A 82 16.53 -5.63 0.17
C TYR A 82 18.03 -5.97 0.31
N MET A 83 18.79 -5.16 1.05
CA MET A 83 20.18 -5.46 1.43
C MET A 83 20.37 -5.16 2.92
N PRO A 84 19.63 -5.84 3.80
CA PRO A 84 19.58 -5.48 5.21
C PRO A 84 20.95 -5.67 5.86
N VAL A 85 21.37 -4.70 6.67
CA VAL A 85 22.58 -4.83 7.50
C VAL A 85 22.16 -5.16 8.94
N TYR A 86 21.24 -4.39 9.51
CA TYR A 86 20.79 -4.52 10.89
C TYR A 86 19.37 -5.06 10.99
N TYR A 87 19.15 -5.98 11.94
CA TYR A 87 17.85 -6.58 12.23
C TYR A 87 17.15 -5.94 13.43
N PHE A 88 17.91 -5.37 14.37
CA PHE A 88 17.39 -4.76 15.61
C PHE A 88 17.51 -3.22 15.62
N ASP A 89 17.89 -2.62 14.49
CA ASP A 89 17.81 -1.19 14.24
C ASP A 89 16.82 -0.93 13.08
N GLN A 90 15.73 -0.22 13.37
CA GLN A 90 14.61 0.00 12.45
C GLN A 90 14.53 1.46 11.96
N ASN A 91 15.69 2.12 11.85
CA ASN A 91 15.81 3.39 11.16
C ASN A 91 16.16 3.13 9.69
N SER A 92 15.18 3.30 8.81
CA SER A 92 15.32 3.04 7.37
C SER A 92 15.13 4.30 6.53
N SER A 93 15.26 4.16 5.21
CA SER A 93 14.96 5.23 4.25
C SER A 93 13.49 5.67 4.27
N PHE A 94 12.60 4.91 4.94
CA PHE A 94 11.17 5.20 5.08
C PHE A 94 10.82 5.95 6.39
N GLY A 95 11.78 6.11 7.30
CA GLY A 95 11.63 6.86 8.55
C GLY A 95 12.24 6.17 9.76
N SER A 96 12.08 6.82 10.91
CA SER A 96 12.56 6.33 12.21
C SER A 96 11.70 5.19 12.77
N GLU A 97 12.28 4.40 13.67
CA GLU A 97 11.54 3.35 14.39
C GLU A 97 10.33 3.90 15.16
N ALA A 98 10.43 5.12 15.71
CA ALA A 98 9.33 5.76 16.41
C ALA A 98 8.12 6.02 15.50
N GLN A 99 8.36 6.50 14.27
CA GLN A 99 7.32 6.69 13.26
C GLN A 99 6.75 5.35 12.80
N LEU A 100 7.60 4.33 12.62
CA LEU A 100 7.15 2.97 12.28
C LEU A 100 6.17 2.42 13.32
N ARG A 101 6.52 2.52 14.61
CA ARG A 101 5.67 2.09 15.73
C ARG A 101 4.34 2.85 15.77
N SER A 102 4.37 4.16 15.53
CA SER A 102 3.17 5.00 15.47
C SER A 102 2.24 4.55 14.35
N MET A 103 2.78 4.36 13.15
CA MET A 103 2.05 3.88 11.98
C MET A 103 1.41 2.51 12.24
N ILE A 104 2.18 1.52 12.72
CA ILE A 104 1.66 0.19 13.05
C ILE A 104 0.54 0.28 14.07
N GLN A 105 0.70 1.09 15.13
CA GLN A 105 -0.32 1.28 16.15
C GLN A 105 -1.59 1.93 15.59
N ALA A 106 -1.46 2.95 14.73
CA ALA A 106 -2.58 3.65 14.12
C ALA A 106 -3.44 2.73 13.26
N PHE A 107 -2.82 1.88 12.44
CA PHE A 107 -3.54 0.88 11.64
C PHE A 107 -4.17 -0.21 12.50
N LYS A 108 -3.43 -0.72 13.50
CA LYS A 108 -3.93 -1.76 14.40
C LYS A 108 -5.16 -1.33 15.18
N GLN A 109 -5.21 -0.08 15.64
CA GLN A 109 -6.39 0.50 16.30
C GLN A 109 -7.64 0.54 15.41
N ARG A 110 -7.45 0.51 14.08
CA ARG A 110 -8.51 0.52 13.08
C ARG A 110 -8.83 -0.87 12.51
N GLY A 111 -8.20 -1.92 13.06
CA GLY A 111 -8.42 -3.30 12.65
C GLY A 111 -7.67 -3.71 11.38
N THR A 112 -6.59 -3.00 11.03
CA THR A 112 -5.73 -3.31 9.90
C THR A 112 -4.37 -3.78 10.41
N GLY A 113 -3.92 -4.94 9.95
CA GLY A 113 -2.59 -5.46 10.27
C GLY A 113 -1.52 -4.91 9.33
N ILE A 114 -0.33 -4.64 9.86
CA ILE A 114 0.85 -4.35 9.05
C ILE A 114 1.67 -5.63 8.89
N VAL A 115 2.08 -5.94 7.67
CA VAL A 115 2.89 -7.10 7.29
C VAL A 115 4.32 -6.62 7.00
N ALA A 116 5.30 -7.17 7.71
CA ALA A 116 6.71 -6.82 7.51
C ALA A 116 7.28 -7.53 6.29
N ASP A 117 8.10 -6.84 5.50
CA ASP A 117 8.97 -7.48 4.52
C ASP A 117 10.21 -8.05 5.24
N VAL A 118 10.35 -9.37 5.22
CA VAL A 118 11.38 -10.12 5.93
C VAL A 118 12.39 -10.65 4.93
N VAL A 119 13.57 -10.00 4.90
CA VAL A 119 14.69 -10.34 4.02
C VAL A 119 15.72 -11.14 4.81
N ILE A 120 15.70 -12.46 4.61
CA ILE A 120 16.54 -13.42 5.35
C ILE A 120 17.20 -14.48 4.46
N ASN A 121 17.04 -14.42 3.14
CA ASN A 121 17.86 -15.25 2.24
C ASN A 121 19.34 -14.89 2.41
N HIS A 122 19.59 -13.59 2.34
CA HIS A 122 20.90 -12.99 2.41
C HIS A 122 20.91 -11.84 3.40
N ARG A 123 22.11 -11.44 3.80
CA ARG A 123 22.34 -10.29 4.66
C ARG A 123 23.61 -9.56 4.25
N ASN A 124 23.56 -8.24 4.33
CA ASN A 124 24.71 -7.41 4.02
C ASN A 124 25.66 -7.32 5.23
N VAL A 125 26.94 -7.11 4.94
CA VAL A 125 28.02 -7.05 5.94
C VAL A 125 28.37 -5.60 6.28
N VAL A 126 28.95 -5.36 7.46
CA VAL A 126 29.43 -4.00 7.83
C VAL A 126 30.74 -3.62 7.15
N GLY A 127 31.41 -4.57 6.49
CA GLY A 127 32.63 -4.27 5.72
C GLY A 127 33.82 -3.84 6.57
N LYS A 128 33.82 -4.15 7.88
CA LYS A 128 34.88 -3.73 8.81
C LYS A 128 36.23 -4.26 8.32
N ASP A 129 37.25 -3.40 8.29
CA ASP A 129 38.60 -3.73 7.84
C ASP A 129 38.65 -4.36 6.42
N LYS A 130 37.70 -4.00 5.54
CA LYS A 130 37.48 -4.57 4.19
C LYS A 130 37.06 -6.04 4.17
N SER A 131 36.56 -6.56 5.29
CA SER A 131 36.03 -7.93 5.35
C SER A 131 34.75 -8.05 4.52
N TRP A 132 34.64 -9.15 3.78
CA TRP A 132 33.47 -9.49 2.97
C TRP A 132 32.45 -10.37 3.72
N VAL A 133 32.74 -10.70 4.98
CA VAL A 133 32.00 -11.71 5.77
C VAL A 133 31.66 -11.24 7.19
N ASP A 134 31.90 -9.96 7.50
CA ASP A 134 31.71 -9.41 8.84
C ASP A 134 30.29 -8.85 9.01
N PHE A 135 29.39 -9.62 9.63
CA PHE A 135 28.06 -9.14 10.01
C PHE A 135 28.11 -8.29 11.29
N PRO A 136 27.16 -7.35 11.48
CA PRO A 136 27.12 -6.53 12.68
C PRO A 136 26.81 -7.36 13.93
N LEU A 137 27.41 -6.96 15.05
CA LEU A 137 27.01 -7.39 16.38
C LEU A 137 25.87 -6.50 16.87
N GLU A 138 24.73 -7.11 17.18
CA GLU A 138 23.54 -6.40 17.67
C GLU A 138 23.14 -6.93 19.04
N THR A 139 22.71 -6.05 19.93
CA THR A 139 22.22 -6.43 21.27
C THR A 139 20.72 -6.23 21.33
N TYR A 140 19.97 -7.30 21.58
CA TYR A 140 18.53 -7.25 21.77
C TYR A 140 18.15 -7.95 23.09
N LYS A 141 17.41 -7.22 23.95
CA LYS A 141 17.03 -7.65 25.31
C LYS A 141 18.21 -8.20 26.15
N GLY A 142 19.39 -7.58 26.00
CA GLY A 142 20.61 -7.93 26.71
C GLY A 142 21.33 -9.18 26.19
N VAL A 143 20.87 -9.76 25.08
CA VAL A 143 21.52 -10.87 24.38
C VAL A 143 22.19 -10.34 23.12
N ASN A 144 23.41 -10.81 22.86
CA ASN A 144 24.17 -10.46 21.68
C ASN A 144 23.86 -11.44 20.54
N TYR A 145 23.54 -10.91 19.38
CA TYR A 145 23.28 -11.64 18.15
C TYR A 145 24.27 -11.17 17.08
N GLN A 146 24.98 -12.12 16.48
CA GLN A 146 25.91 -11.85 15.39
C GLN A 146 26.01 -13.11 14.53
N MET A 147 25.73 -12.97 13.24
CA MET A 147 26.08 -13.99 12.26
C MET A 147 27.60 -13.94 12.02
N LEU A 148 28.20 -15.08 11.77
CA LEU A 148 29.65 -15.23 11.61
C LEU A 148 29.97 -15.70 10.19
N PRO A 149 31.25 -15.66 9.76
CA PRO A 149 31.64 -16.22 8.47
C PRO A 149 31.22 -17.71 8.32
N SER A 150 31.22 -18.46 9.43
CA SER A 150 30.76 -19.86 9.47
C SER A 150 29.25 -20.04 9.25
N ASP A 151 28.49 -18.96 9.19
CA ASP A 151 27.06 -18.92 8.89
C ASP A 151 26.77 -18.59 7.41
N ILE A 152 27.81 -18.43 6.60
CA ILE A 152 27.71 -18.24 5.14
C ILE A 152 27.89 -19.61 4.48
N PRO A 153 27.03 -20.00 3.52
CA PRO A 153 27.17 -21.26 2.80
C PRO A 153 28.53 -21.43 2.11
N ALA A 154 29.01 -22.67 2.03
CA ALA A 154 30.31 -23.01 1.44
C ALA A 154 30.40 -22.68 -0.06
N ASN A 155 29.25 -22.60 -0.74
CA ASN A 155 29.11 -22.31 -2.16
C ASN A 155 28.50 -20.92 -2.45
N ASP A 156 28.42 -20.03 -1.45
CA ASP A 156 28.02 -18.63 -1.62
C ASP A 156 28.86 -17.94 -2.71
N ASP A 157 28.21 -17.14 -3.55
CA ASP A 157 28.75 -16.58 -4.80
C ASP A 157 29.37 -17.65 -5.71
N LYS A 158 28.73 -18.83 -5.79
CA LYS A 158 29.27 -20.00 -6.52
C LYS A 158 30.68 -20.39 -6.05
N GLY A 159 30.97 -20.17 -4.78
CA GLY A 159 32.25 -20.45 -4.12
C GLY A 159 33.26 -19.32 -4.17
N ALA A 160 32.93 -18.15 -4.74
CA ALA A 160 33.85 -17.01 -4.75
C ALA A 160 34.12 -16.47 -3.34
N THR A 161 33.08 -16.41 -2.49
CA THR A 161 33.22 -16.02 -1.07
C THR A 161 34.11 -16.97 -0.32
N LYS A 162 33.99 -18.28 -0.60
CA LYS A 162 34.88 -19.29 -0.01
C LYS A 162 36.33 -19.08 -0.42
N GLY A 163 36.60 -18.83 -1.70
CA GLY A 163 37.94 -18.53 -2.19
C GLY A 163 38.54 -17.32 -1.48
N TRP A 164 37.77 -16.22 -1.39
CA TRP A 164 38.19 -15.03 -0.66
C TRP A 164 38.42 -15.32 0.83
N ALA A 165 37.52 -16.07 1.48
CA ALA A 165 37.61 -16.40 2.90
C ALA A 165 38.86 -17.22 3.23
N ASP A 166 39.15 -18.26 2.43
CA ASP A 166 40.33 -19.11 2.60
C ASP A 166 41.64 -18.30 2.46
N GLU A 167 41.70 -17.34 1.52
CA GLU A 167 42.85 -16.45 1.32
C GLU A 167 43.04 -15.45 2.48
N ASN A 168 41.96 -15.09 3.17
CA ASN A 168 41.96 -14.08 4.24
C ASN A 168 41.88 -14.68 5.65
N GLY A 169 41.96 -16.02 5.77
CA GLY A 169 42.02 -16.72 7.06
C GLY A 169 40.68 -16.90 7.76
N TYR A 170 39.57 -16.78 7.02
CA TYR A 170 38.22 -17.07 7.50
C TYR A 170 37.81 -18.51 7.15
N SER A 171 36.81 -19.03 7.86
CA SER A 171 36.21 -20.34 7.56
C SER A 171 34.70 -20.16 7.42
N LEU A 172 34.18 -20.54 6.24
CA LEU A 172 32.74 -20.54 5.98
C LEU A 172 32.07 -21.79 6.52
N SER A 173 30.75 -21.88 6.36
CA SER A 173 30.00 -23.09 6.69
C SER A 173 30.54 -24.31 5.94
N VAL A 174 30.29 -25.49 6.49
CA VAL A 174 30.48 -26.77 5.80
C VAL A 174 29.29 -27.13 4.91
N ASN A 175 28.14 -26.48 5.13
CA ASN A 175 26.94 -26.70 4.35
C ASN A 175 26.97 -25.87 3.08
N ASN A 176 26.46 -26.44 2.00
CA ASN A 176 26.04 -25.65 0.86
C ASN A 176 24.67 -25.05 1.10
N ASP A 177 24.39 -24.00 0.34
CA ASP A 177 23.11 -23.35 0.22
C ASP A 177 22.00 -24.38 -0.09
N GLU A 178 20.83 -24.18 0.48
CA GLU A 178 19.66 -25.05 0.29
C GLU A 178 18.86 -24.66 -0.95
N GLY A 179 19.07 -23.46 -1.51
CA GLY A 179 18.32 -22.90 -2.62
C GLY A 179 19.17 -22.15 -3.65
N GLU A 180 18.58 -21.10 -4.20
CA GLU A 180 19.20 -20.23 -5.20
C GLU A 180 20.15 -19.20 -4.57
N ASP A 181 21.35 -19.11 -5.14
CA ASP A 181 22.40 -18.15 -4.77
C ASP A 181 22.02 -16.70 -5.16
N TRP A 182 22.30 -15.72 -4.29
CA TRP A 182 22.12 -14.30 -4.57
C TRP A 182 23.36 -13.44 -4.30
N SER A 183 24.07 -13.08 -5.37
CA SER A 183 25.40 -12.46 -5.25
C SER A 183 25.46 -10.99 -4.82
N GLY A 184 24.33 -10.39 -4.42
CA GLY A 184 24.30 -9.00 -3.96
C GLY A 184 24.76 -8.82 -2.51
N CYS A 185 24.62 -9.87 -1.69
CA CYS A 185 24.97 -9.92 -0.27
C CYS A 185 25.59 -11.29 0.06
N ARG A 186 25.74 -11.64 1.34
CA ARG A 186 26.10 -13.01 1.76
C ARG A 186 24.84 -13.78 2.05
N ASP A 187 24.68 -14.91 1.38
CA ASP A 187 23.61 -15.85 1.64
C ASP A 187 23.81 -16.47 3.03
N LEU A 188 22.71 -16.90 3.63
CA LEU A 188 22.69 -17.40 5.00
C LEU A 188 22.51 -18.92 5.03
N ASP A 189 23.39 -19.62 5.75
CA ASP A 189 23.25 -21.05 6.01
C ASP A 189 22.11 -21.29 7.00
N HIS A 190 20.90 -21.49 6.49
CA HIS A 190 19.73 -21.76 7.33
C HIS A 190 19.81 -23.09 8.10
N LYS A 191 20.78 -23.98 7.82
CA LYS A 191 21.07 -25.15 8.68
C LYS A 191 21.91 -24.78 9.90
N SER A 192 22.55 -23.61 9.92
CA SER A 192 23.28 -23.12 11.09
C SER A 192 22.31 -22.82 12.23
N GLN A 193 22.60 -23.40 13.39
CA GLN A 193 21.86 -23.10 14.62
C GLN A 193 21.95 -21.60 14.97
N ASN A 194 23.09 -20.96 14.72
CA ASN A 194 23.26 -19.54 15.01
C ASN A 194 22.39 -18.66 14.09
N VAL A 195 22.32 -18.98 12.78
CA VAL A 195 21.40 -18.31 11.85
C VAL A 195 19.96 -18.47 12.32
N GLN A 196 19.54 -19.69 12.66
CA GLN A 196 18.18 -19.93 13.15
C GLN A 196 17.89 -19.16 14.44
N GLU A 197 18.82 -19.10 15.38
CA GLU A 197 18.66 -18.33 16.63
C GLU A 197 18.55 -16.83 16.37
N CYS A 198 19.43 -16.26 15.53
CA CYS A 198 19.37 -14.86 15.11
C CYS A 198 18.05 -14.52 14.40
N VAL A 199 17.64 -15.32 13.43
CA VAL A 199 16.40 -15.08 12.67
C VAL A 199 15.17 -15.23 13.57
N LYS A 200 15.11 -16.24 14.44
CA LYS A 200 14.02 -16.39 15.42
C LYS A 200 13.92 -15.19 16.36
N ALA A 201 15.05 -14.67 16.85
CA ALA A 201 15.06 -13.46 17.67
C ALA A 201 14.56 -12.24 16.88
N TYR A 202 14.98 -12.10 15.62
CA TYR A 202 14.54 -11.03 14.73
C TYR A 202 13.04 -11.05 14.46
N VAL A 203 12.48 -12.19 14.02
CA VAL A 203 11.04 -12.26 13.72
C VAL A 203 10.18 -12.09 14.98
N LYS A 204 10.68 -12.52 16.15
CA LYS A 204 10.01 -12.23 17.44
C LYS A 204 10.07 -10.75 17.80
N TYR A 205 11.20 -10.08 17.55
CA TYR A 205 11.30 -8.63 17.73
C TYR A 205 10.27 -7.86 16.88
N LEU A 206 10.11 -8.24 15.62
CA LEU A 206 9.12 -7.63 14.72
C LEU A 206 7.68 -7.73 15.28
N VAL A 207 7.30 -8.90 15.80
CA VAL A 207 5.93 -9.11 16.30
C VAL A 207 5.76 -8.59 17.73
N ASP A 208 6.60 -9.06 18.66
CA ASP A 208 6.44 -8.84 20.10
C ASP A 208 6.70 -7.38 20.50
N ASP A 209 7.64 -6.70 19.82
CA ASP A 209 8.01 -5.33 20.16
C ASP A 209 7.47 -4.30 19.17
N LEU A 210 7.62 -4.49 17.85
CA LEU A 210 7.14 -3.50 16.86
C LEU A 210 5.62 -3.60 16.60
N GLY A 211 5.04 -4.78 16.80
CA GLY A 211 3.60 -5.00 16.68
C GLY A 211 3.12 -5.40 15.28
N TYR A 212 4.02 -5.82 14.39
CA TYR A 212 3.66 -6.40 13.10
C TYR A 212 2.70 -7.58 13.26
N THR A 213 1.79 -7.74 12.30
CA THR A 213 0.73 -8.75 12.31
C THR A 213 1.11 -10.03 11.56
N GLY A 214 2.08 -9.93 10.66
CA GLY A 214 2.51 -11.03 9.80
C GLY A 214 3.73 -10.68 8.97
N PHE A 215 4.12 -11.60 8.09
CA PHE A 215 5.33 -11.49 7.28
C PHE A 215 5.07 -11.71 5.80
N ARG A 216 5.79 -10.95 4.97
CA ARG A 216 6.11 -11.26 3.59
C ARG A 216 7.58 -11.68 3.57
N TYR A 217 7.87 -12.91 3.16
CA TYR A 217 9.25 -13.39 3.06
C TYR A 217 9.78 -13.15 1.65
N ASP A 218 10.86 -12.39 1.58
CA ASP A 218 11.63 -12.12 0.36
C ASP A 218 12.42 -13.36 -0.09
N MET A 219 12.51 -13.58 -1.40
CA MET A 219 13.43 -14.53 -2.03
C MET A 219 13.43 -15.91 -1.32
N VAL A 220 12.25 -16.50 -1.10
CA VAL A 220 12.13 -17.80 -0.39
C VAL A 220 12.61 -19.00 -1.23
N LYS A 221 13.10 -18.75 -2.45
CA LYS A 221 13.78 -19.76 -3.28
C LYS A 221 15.22 -20.01 -2.83
N GLY A 222 15.79 -19.14 -2.02
CA GLY A 222 17.15 -19.27 -1.49
C GLY A 222 17.28 -20.29 -0.36
N TYR A 223 16.18 -20.75 0.25
CA TYR A 223 16.25 -21.67 1.38
C TYR A 223 15.02 -22.56 1.49
N ASP A 224 15.13 -23.66 2.24
CA ASP A 224 14.02 -24.62 2.35
C ASP A 224 12.82 -24.03 3.11
N GLY A 225 11.61 -24.33 2.62
CA GLY A 225 10.36 -23.81 3.21
C GLY A 225 10.11 -24.24 4.66
N SER A 226 10.76 -25.30 5.14
CA SER A 226 10.68 -25.71 6.55
C SER A 226 11.23 -24.67 7.52
N HIS A 227 12.19 -23.84 7.08
CA HIS A 227 12.71 -22.73 7.90
C HIS A 227 11.66 -21.64 8.10
N VAL A 228 10.91 -21.29 7.04
CA VAL A 228 9.76 -20.37 7.17
C VAL A 228 8.73 -20.93 8.16
N ALA A 229 8.46 -22.23 8.11
CA ALA A 229 7.54 -22.88 9.05
C ALA A 229 8.00 -22.77 10.51
N ASP A 230 9.31 -22.88 10.75
CA ASP A 230 9.93 -22.77 12.06
C ASP A 230 9.95 -21.31 12.55
N TYR A 231 10.31 -20.36 11.69
CA TYR A 231 10.31 -18.93 12.02
C TYR A 231 8.90 -18.40 12.31
N ASN A 232 7.90 -18.80 11.51
CA ASN A 232 6.51 -18.47 11.76
C ASN A 232 6.02 -19.06 13.09
N GLN A 233 6.44 -20.29 13.43
CA GLN A 233 6.11 -20.90 14.70
C GLN A 233 6.77 -20.19 15.89
N ALA A 234 8.00 -19.72 15.75
CA ALA A 234 8.69 -18.95 16.78
C ALA A 234 8.06 -17.56 17.01
N ALA A 235 7.61 -16.91 15.94
CA ALA A 235 6.93 -15.61 15.99
C ALA A 235 5.45 -15.69 16.39
N GLY A 236 4.78 -16.82 16.10
CA GLY A 236 3.35 -17.00 16.35
C GLY A 236 2.44 -16.23 15.40
N VAL A 237 2.86 -16.05 14.13
CA VAL A 237 2.09 -15.29 13.13
C VAL A 237 1.02 -16.14 12.44
N GLU A 238 -0.08 -15.49 12.09
CA GLU A 238 -1.22 -16.07 11.34
C GLU A 238 -1.18 -15.71 9.83
N TYR A 239 -0.50 -14.61 9.49
CA TYR A 239 -0.38 -14.14 8.11
C TYR A 239 1.07 -14.24 7.67
N SER A 240 1.37 -15.18 6.80
CA SER A 240 2.69 -15.34 6.19
C SER A 240 2.53 -15.58 4.70
N VAL A 241 3.25 -14.82 3.88
CA VAL A 241 3.29 -15.01 2.42
C VAL A 241 4.73 -15.05 1.93
N GLY A 242 5.11 -16.08 1.18
CA GLY A 242 6.42 -16.18 0.56
C GLY A 242 6.42 -15.74 -0.89
N GLU A 243 7.48 -15.04 -1.30
CA GLU A 243 7.79 -14.77 -2.70
C GLU A 243 8.52 -15.96 -3.35
N TYR A 244 7.81 -17.07 -3.57
CA TYR A 244 8.37 -18.20 -4.31
C TYR A 244 8.14 -18.00 -5.80
N TRP A 245 9.03 -17.26 -6.46
CA TRP A 245 8.87 -16.89 -7.87
C TRP A 245 9.26 -18.02 -8.83
N ASP A 246 8.33 -18.93 -9.13
CA ASP A 246 8.54 -20.06 -10.05
C ASP A 246 7.22 -20.63 -10.62
N SER A 247 7.27 -21.81 -11.24
CA SER A 247 6.08 -22.52 -11.75
C SER A 247 5.08 -22.88 -10.64
N ASN A 248 3.81 -23.05 -11.00
CA ASN A 248 2.73 -23.32 -10.04
C ASN A 248 3.01 -24.56 -9.17
N GLU A 249 3.53 -25.64 -9.76
CA GLU A 249 3.83 -26.89 -9.03
C GLU A 249 4.93 -26.71 -7.99
N LYS A 250 5.92 -25.85 -8.28
CA LYS A 250 6.98 -25.57 -7.31
C LYS A 250 6.48 -24.65 -6.20
N ILE A 251 5.58 -23.71 -6.49
CA ILE A 251 4.93 -22.90 -5.46
C ILE A 251 4.13 -23.81 -4.52
N GLU A 252 3.33 -24.74 -5.06
CA GLU A 252 2.60 -25.75 -4.27
C GLU A 252 3.55 -26.61 -3.42
N SER A 253 4.65 -27.07 -4.02
CA SER A 253 5.68 -27.86 -3.33
C SER A 253 6.31 -27.07 -2.18
N TRP A 254 6.60 -25.79 -2.38
CA TRP A 254 7.13 -24.92 -1.34
C TRP A 254 6.11 -24.67 -0.22
N ILE A 255 4.85 -24.39 -0.55
CA ILE A 255 3.77 -24.28 0.45
C ILE A 255 3.70 -25.55 1.31
N ASN A 256 3.79 -26.73 0.69
CA ASN A 256 3.82 -28.01 1.41
C ASN A 256 5.08 -28.19 2.26
N ALA A 257 6.25 -27.74 1.79
CA ALA A 257 7.50 -27.76 2.57
C ALA A 257 7.38 -26.87 3.83
N THR A 258 6.60 -25.78 3.78
CA THR A 258 6.27 -25.00 4.99
C THR A 258 5.31 -25.73 5.95
N GLY A 259 4.83 -26.93 5.61
CA GLY A 259 3.73 -27.59 6.33
C GLY A 259 2.43 -26.79 6.27
N LYS A 260 2.21 -26.02 5.19
CA LYS A 260 1.10 -25.05 5.03
C LYS A 260 1.05 -23.98 6.12
N LYS A 261 2.22 -23.63 6.68
CA LYS A 261 2.41 -22.51 7.61
C LYS A 261 2.80 -21.21 6.91
N SER A 262 2.76 -21.17 5.58
CA SER A 262 2.78 -19.93 4.80
C SER A 262 1.87 -20.05 3.57
N ALA A 263 1.24 -18.94 3.20
CA ALA A 263 0.78 -18.68 1.84
C ALA A 263 1.95 -18.37 0.90
N ALA A 264 1.67 -18.27 -0.40
CA ALA A 264 2.60 -17.77 -1.40
C ALA A 264 1.91 -16.79 -2.35
N PHE A 265 2.69 -15.90 -2.95
CA PHE A 265 2.21 -15.09 -4.07
C PHE A 265 1.92 -15.98 -5.28
N ASP A 266 0.72 -15.82 -5.87
CA ASP A 266 0.30 -16.59 -7.04
C ASP A 266 0.84 -15.95 -8.33
N PHE A 267 2.14 -16.17 -8.58
CA PHE A 267 2.82 -15.66 -9.78
C PHE A 267 2.18 -16.17 -11.07
N GLN A 268 1.62 -17.38 -11.05
CA GLN A 268 0.95 -17.92 -12.23
C GLN A 268 -0.38 -17.22 -12.53
N PHE A 269 -1.19 -16.90 -11.52
CA PHE A 269 -2.35 -16.02 -11.67
C PHE A 269 -1.93 -14.69 -12.32
N ARG A 270 -0.86 -14.09 -11.80
CA ARG A 270 -0.31 -12.83 -12.31
C ARG A 270 0.11 -12.94 -13.78
N TYR A 271 0.77 -14.03 -14.19
CA TYR A 271 1.15 -14.24 -15.59
C TYR A 271 -0.05 -14.41 -16.51
N ASN A 272 -1.09 -15.13 -16.06
CA ASN A 272 -2.33 -15.28 -16.83
C ASN A 272 -2.97 -13.89 -17.06
N VAL A 273 -3.00 -13.04 -16.03
CA VAL A 273 -3.50 -11.65 -16.14
C VAL A 273 -2.64 -10.81 -17.08
N ARG A 274 -1.31 -10.80 -16.91
CA ARG A 274 -0.38 -10.07 -17.77
C ARG A 274 -0.55 -10.48 -19.23
N ASN A 275 -0.61 -11.78 -19.51
CA ASN A 275 -0.81 -12.30 -20.87
C ASN A 275 -2.15 -11.86 -21.45
N ALA A 276 -3.23 -11.95 -20.66
CA ALA A 276 -4.56 -11.54 -21.10
C ALA A 276 -4.61 -10.06 -21.48
N VAL A 277 -4.06 -9.21 -20.62
CA VAL A 277 -4.05 -7.76 -20.76
C VAL A 277 -3.15 -7.32 -21.92
N ASN A 278 -1.87 -7.72 -21.89
CA ASN A 278 -0.88 -7.25 -22.87
C ASN A 278 -1.11 -7.92 -24.24
N GLY A 279 -1.70 -9.13 -24.26
CA GLY A 279 -2.07 -9.85 -25.47
C GLY A 279 -3.43 -9.45 -26.07
N ASN A 280 -4.24 -8.66 -25.35
CA ASN A 280 -5.66 -8.42 -25.69
C ASN A 280 -6.44 -9.74 -25.89
N ASP A 281 -6.24 -10.68 -24.97
CA ASP A 281 -6.85 -12.02 -25.01
C ASP A 281 -7.39 -12.42 -23.63
N TRP A 282 -8.65 -12.07 -23.35
CA TRP A 282 -9.28 -12.43 -22.08
C TRP A 282 -9.46 -13.94 -21.88
N SER A 283 -9.30 -14.78 -22.91
CA SER A 283 -9.44 -16.24 -22.76
C SER A 283 -8.29 -16.88 -21.97
N GLU A 284 -7.14 -16.19 -21.88
CA GLU A 284 -5.99 -16.57 -21.04
C GLU A 284 -6.36 -16.68 -19.55
N LEU A 285 -7.42 -15.98 -19.11
CA LEU A 285 -7.91 -16.04 -17.73
C LEU A 285 -8.77 -17.28 -17.43
N ASN A 286 -9.23 -17.99 -18.46
CA ASN A 286 -9.89 -19.29 -18.30
C ASN A 286 -8.82 -20.39 -18.16
N SER A 287 -8.05 -20.28 -17.09
CA SER A 287 -6.90 -21.14 -16.80
C SER A 287 -7.09 -21.85 -15.46
N ASP A 288 -6.91 -23.16 -15.51
CA ASP A 288 -6.86 -24.03 -14.32
C ASP A 288 -5.44 -24.09 -13.73
N TYR A 289 -4.47 -23.45 -14.38
CA TYR A 289 -3.06 -23.42 -13.99
C TYR A 289 -2.78 -22.13 -13.20
N ASN A 290 -3.02 -22.17 -11.89
CA ASN A 290 -2.71 -21.16 -10.85
C ASN A 290 -3.21 -21.67 -9.48
N LEU A 291 -2.67 -21.13 -8.37
CA LEU A 291 -3.04 -21.58 -7.02
C LEU A 291 -4.49 -21.25 -6.67
N MET A 292 -4.97 -20.08 -7.10
CA MET A 292 -6.33 -19.63 -6.84
C MET A 292 -7.38 -20.60 -7.39
N HIS A 293 -7.11 -21.21 -8.55
CA HIS A 293 -8.00 -22.21 -9.14
C HIS A 293 -8.11 -23.47 -8.29
N ASP A 294 -7.02 -23.96 -7.69
CA ASP A 294 -7.04 -25.23 -6.94
C ASP A 294 -7.71 -25.05 -5.55
N PRO A 295 -8.85 -25.73 -5.27
CA PRO A 295 -9.48 -25.70 -3.95
C PRO A 295 -8.58 -26.15 -2.79
N ALA A 296 -7.54 -26.94 -3.05
CA ALA A 296 -6.58 -27.41 -2.04
C ALA A 296 -5.53 -26.36 -1.66
N TYR A 297 -5.33 -25.34 -2.51
CA TYR A 297 -4.32 -24.29 -2.33
C TYR A 297 -4.87 -22.87 -2.32
N ARG A 298 -6.08 -22.58 -2.81
CA ARG A 298 -6.62 -21.21 -2.88
C ARG A 298 -6.70 -20.49 -1.53
N GLN A 299 -6.76 -21.22 -0.41
CA GLN A 299 -6.60 -20.66 0.93
C GLN A 299 -5.28 -19.87 1.06
N TYR A 300 -4.22 -20.39 0.45
CA TYR A 300 -2.83 -19.98 0.52
C TYR A 300 -2.38 -19.19 -0.72
N ALA A 301 -3.31 -18.83 -1.60
CA ALA A 301 -3.03 -18.02 -2.78
C ALA A 301 -3.19 -16.53 -2.45
N VAL A 302 -2.09 -15.79 -2.44
CA VAL A 302 -2.12 -14.32 -2.45
C VAL A 302 -2.03 -13.87 -3.91
N THR A 303 -3.17 -13.54 -4.50
CA THR A 303 -3.27 -13.10 -5.90
C THR A 303 -2.88 -11.63 -6.02
N PHE A 304 -2.11 -11.28 -7.04
CA PHE A 304 -1.71 -9.90 -7.36
C PHE A 304 -1.64 -9.75 -8.88
N VAL A 305 -1.67 -8.52 -9.38
CA VAL A 305 -1.57 -8.24 -10.82
C VAL A 305 -0.24 -7.57 -11.20
N GLU A 306 0.35 -6.82 -10.28
CA GLU A 306 1.67 -6.18 -10.39
C GLU A 306 2.24 -5.96 -8.99
N ASN A 307 3.57 -5.93 -8.86
CA ASN A 307 4.30 -5.59 -7.64
C ASN A 307 5.49 -4.67 -7.98
N HIS A 308 6.34 -4.39 -6.99
CA HIS A 308 7.48 -3.49 -7.17
C HIS A 308 8.61 -4.04 -8.08
N ASP A 309 8.63 -5.35 -8.34
CA ASP A 309 9.61 -5.99 -9.23
C ASP A 309 9.13 -6.11 -10.66
N THR A 310 7.82 -6.20 -10.87
CA THR A 310 7.24 -6.27 -12.20
C THR A 310 6.91 -4.91 -12.80
N GLN A 311 6.83 -3.84 -11.98
CA GLN A 311 6.49 -2.49 -12.44
C GLN A 311 7.49 -1.96 -13.48
N TYR A 312 7.03 -1.09 -14.36
CA TYR A 312 7.94 -0.29 -15.16
C TYR A 312 8.75 0.64 -14.25
N ARG A 313 10.09 0.60 -14.33
CA ARG A 313 10.96 1.52 -13.58
C ARG A 313 11.58 2.57 -14.49
N SER A 314 12.14 2.14 -15.62
CA SER A 314 12.74 3.04 -16.62
C SER A 314 12.95 2.34 -17.97
N ALA A 315 13.40 3.07 -18.98
CA ALA A 315 13.75 2.47 -20.27
C ALA A 315 14.93 1.47 -20.17
N SER A 316 15.82 1.66 -19.18
CA SER A 316 16.91 0.72 -18.86
C SER A 316 16.47 -0.44 -17.97
N GLU A 317 15.35 -0.30 -17.28
CA GLU A 317 14.78 -1.31 -16.37
C GLU A 317 13.27 -1.43 -16.62
N PRO A 318 12.88 -1.94 -17.82
CA PRO A 318 11.47 -1.95 -18.22
C PRO A 318 10.64 -2.98 -17.44
N GLN A 319 11.29 -3.95 -16.80
CA GLN A 319 10.67 -5.09 -16.10
C GLN A 319 9.61 -5.80 -16.96
N ASP A 320 8.45 -6.16 -16.37
CA ASP A 320 7.36 -6.86 -17.06
C ASP A 320 5.99 -6.27 -16.67
N PRO A 321 5.70 -4.98 -16.89
CA PRO A 321 4.47 -4.34 -16.41
C PRO A 321 3.22 -4.79 -17.18
N LEU A 322 2.05 -4.49 -16.60
CA LEU A 322 0.81 -4.39 -17.37
C LEU A 322 0.86 -3.13 -18.26
N THR A 323 0.43 -3.26 -19.51
CA THR A 323 0.52 -2.15 -20.48
C THR A 323 -0.82 -1.50 -20.82
N ASN A 324 -1.94 -2.09 -20.38
CA ASN A 324 -3.29 -1.56 -20.63
C ASN A 324 -4.27 -2.14 -19.60
N TYR A 325 -5.55 -1.75 -19.62
CA TYR A 325 -6.66 -2.38 -18.87
C TYR A 325 -6.36 -2.65 -17.38
N ILE A 326 -5.55 -1.81 -16.74
CA ILE A 326 -5.06 -2.00 -15.36
C ILE A 326 -6.25 -2.12 -14.40
N LEU A 327 -7.27 -1.28 -14.56
CA LEU A 327 -8.46 -1.34 -13.73
C LEU A 327 -9.27 -2.63 -13.96
N ALA A 328 -9.39 -3.12 -15.19
CA ALA A 328 -10.07 -4.39 -15.48
C ALA A 328 -9.30 -5.60 -14.90
N ALA A 329 -7.96 -5.55 -14.89
CA ALA A 329 -7.12 -6.55 -14.24
C ALA A 329 -7.36 -6.58 -12.71
N ASN A 330 -7.42 -5.41 -12.07
CA ASN A 330 -7.77 -5.30 -10.66
C ASN A 330 -9.21 -5.77 -10.38
N ALA A 331 -10.16 -5.48 -11.26
CA ALA A 331 -11.53 -6.00 -11.18
C ALA A 331 -11.59 -7.54 -11.32
N TYR A 332 -10.75 -8.15 -12.15
CA TYR A 332 -10.66 -9.61 -12.17
C TYR A 332 -10.14 -10.14 -10.83
N MET A 333 -8.99 -9.63 -10.35
CA MET A 333 -8.39 -10.05 -9.09
C MET A 333 -9.32 -9.88 -7.89
N LEU A 334 -10.01 -8.74 -7.77
CA LEU A 334 -10.88 -8.43 -6.63
C LEU A 334 -12.20 -9.21 -6.66
N ALA A 335 -12.62 -9.76 -7.81
CA ALA A 335 -13.80 -10.62 -7.89
C ALA A 335 -13.49 -12.07 -7.54
N MET A 336 -12.28 -12.56 -7.85
CA MET A 336 -11.95 -14.00 -7.81
C MET A 336 -11.59 -14.50 -6.40
N PRO A 337 -11.61 -15.83 -6.16
CA PRO A 337 -11.06 -16.43 -4.93
C PRO A 337 -9.57 -16.12 -4.71
N GLY A 338 -8.98 -16.66 -3.64
CA GLY A 338 -7.67 -16.21 -3.15
C GLY A 338 -7.75 -14.90 -2.36
N THR A 339 -6.60 -14.45 -1.85
CA THR A 339 -6.47 -13.18 -1.13
C THR A 339 -5.89 -12.13 -2.06
N PRO A 340 -6.67 -11.14 -2.52
CA PRO A 340 -6.18 -10.11 -3.44
C PRO A 340 -5.23 -9.14 -2.74
N CYS A 341 -4.08 -8.88 -3.37
CA CYS A 341 -3.09 -7.88 -2.99
C CYS A 341 -3.07 -6.76 -4.05
N VAL A 342 -3.64 -5.61 -3.70
CA VAL A 342 -3.64 -4.41 -4.53
C VAL A 342 -2.27 -3.73 -4.48
N PHE A 343 -1.83 -3.18 -5.61
CA PHE A 343 -0.56 -2.47 -5.73
C PHE A 343 -0.75 -0.97 -5.51
N LEU A 344 0.15 -0.31 -4.75
CA LEU A 344 0.01 1.11 -4.37
C LEU A 344 -0.19 2.06 -5.58
N PRO A 345 0.60 1.99 -6.66
CA PRO A 345 0.35 2.82 -7.85
C PRO A 345 -1.06 2.66 -8.42
N HIS A 346 -1.56 1.42 -8.54
CA HIS A 346 -2.92 1.18 -9.02
C HIS A 346 -3.97 1.76 -8.06
N TRP A 347 -3.76 1.63 -6.74
CA TRP A 347 -4.62 2.26 -5.74
C TRP A 347 -4.64 3.78 -5.85
N LYS A 348 -3.50 4.42 -6.11
CA LYS A 348 -3.42 5.87 -6.27
C LYS A 348 -4.15 6.35 -7.52
N GLU A 349 -3.91 5.69 -8.65
CA GLU A 349 -4.50 6.05 -9.95
C GLU A 349 -6.01 5.77 -10.01
N TYR A 350 -6.45 4.59 -9.56
CA TYR A 350 -7.84 4.13 -9.67
C TYR A 350 -8.54 4.06 -8.31
N LYS A 351 -8.25 5.01 -7.42
CA LYS A 351 -8.66 4.97 -6.00
C LYS A 351 -10.15 4.71 -5.82
N GLN A 352 -11.01 5.49 -6.49
CA GLN A 352 -12.45 5.43 -6.28
C GLN A 352 -13.06 4.14 -6.85
N GLU A 353 -12.54 3.68 -7.98
CA GLU A 353 -12.95 2.46 -8.63
C GLU A 353 -12.52 1.26 -7.80
N ILE A 354 -11.26 1.17 -7.35
CA ILE A 354 -10.78 0.07 -6.50
C ILE A 354 -11.54 -0.01 -5.19
N LYS A 355 -11.86 1.13 -4.53
CA LYS A 355 -12.75 1.14 -3.37
C LYS A 355 -14.09 0.46 -3.67
N THR A 356 -14.71 0.84 -4.80
CA THR A 356 -15.99 0.28 -5.24
C THR A 356 -15.90 -1.22 -5.53
N LEU A 357 -14.78 -1.69 -6.12
CA LEU A 357 -14.51 -3.10 -6.36
C LEU A 357 -14.36 -3.90 -5.06
N ILE A 358 -13.66 -3.35 -4.07
CA ILE A 358 -13.50 -3.95 -2.73
C ILE A 358 -14.86 -4.01 -2.03
N ASP A 359 -15.64 -2.94 -2.05
CA ASP A 359 -16.97 -2.91 -1.45
C ASP A 359 -17.90 -3.95 -2.09
N ALA A 360 -17.85 -4.12 -3.41
CA ALA A 360 -18.63 -5.14 -4.10
C ALA A 360 -18.22 -6.56 -3.73
N ARG A 361 -16.90 -6.81 -3.57
CA ARG A 361 -16.37 -8.09 -3.07
C ARG A 361 -16.91 -8.41 -1.67
N GLN A 362 -16.87 -7.42 -0.78
CA GLN A 362 -17.36 -7.55 0.59
C GLN A 362 -18.89 -7.72 0.64
N LEU A 363 -19.62 -6.98 -0.18
CA LEU A 363 -21.08 -7.05 -0.27
C LEU A 363 -21.55 -8.44 -0.70
N ALA A 364 -20.88 -9.05 -1.68
CA ALA A 364 -21.16 -10.43 -2.10
C ALA A 364 -20.72 -11.48 -1.05
N GLY A 365 -19.81 -11.12 -0.13
CA GLY A 365 -19.23 -12.04 0.84
C GLY A 365 -18.21 -12.99 0.23
N ILE A 366 -17.40 -12.51 -0.72
CA ILE A 366 -16.37 -13.33 -1.36
C ILE A 366 -15.16 -13.50 -0.42
N THR A 367 -14.67 -14.73 -0.32
CA THR A 367 -13.49 -15.09 0.47
C THR A 367 -12.44 -15.81 -0.38
N ASN A 368 -11.26 -16.05 0.18
CA ASN A 368 -10.22 -16.84 -0.48
C ASN A 368 -10.66 -18.26 -0.88
N MET A 369 -11.71 -18.80 -0.25
CA MET A 369 -12.25 -20.13 -0.51
C MET A 369 -13.52 -20.13 -1.37
N SER A 370 -14.01 -18.96 -1.81
CA SER A 370 -15.20 -18.88 -2.67
C SER A 370 -15.09 -19.78 -3.90
N ASN A 371 -16.22 -20.30 -4.36
CA ASN A 371 -16.29 -21.03 -5.63
C ASN A 371 -16.60 -20.06 -6.77
N TYR A 372 -16.17 -20.42 -7.97
CA TYR A 372 -16.52 -19.66 -9.16
C TYR A 372 -16.83 -20.58 -10.35
N LYS A 373 -17.46 -20.00 -11.37
CA LYS A 373 -17.76 -20.65 -12.64
C LYS A 373 -17.41 -19.69 -13.77
N ASN A 374 -16.62 -20.17 -14.75
CA ASN A 374 -16.50 -19.47 -16.03
C ASN A 374 -17.80 -19.68 -16.83
N VAL A 375 -18.44 -18.57 -17.22
CA VAL A 375 -19.68 -18.57 -18.00
C VAL A 375 -19.41 -18.33 -19.47
N LEU A 376 -18.52 -17.38 -19.76
CA LEU A 376 -18.05 -17.07 -21.10
C LEU A 376 -16.53 -16.94 -21.10
N SER A 377 -15.90 -17.48 -22.13
CA SER A 377 -14.47 -17.29 -22.41
C SER A 377 -14.26 -17.10 -23.90
N HIS A 378 -13.68 -15.95 -24.25
CA HIS A 378 -13.31 -15.58 -25.61
C HIS A 378 -12.20 -14.54 -25.54
N ARG A 379 -11.36 -14.44 -26.58
CA ARG A 379 -10.27 -13.46 -26.57
C ARG A 379 -10.70 -12.01 -26.33
N MET A 380 -11.90 -11.65 -26.77
CA MET A 380 -12.44 -10.29 -26.62
C MET A 380 -13.26 -10.08 -25.34
N TYR A 381 -13.63 -11.14 -24.62
CA TYR A 381 -14.42 -11.02 -23.41
C TYR A 381 -14.39 -12.28 -22.53
N LEU A 382 -14.50 -12.08 -21.22
CA LEU A 382 -14.62 -13.15 -20.23
C LEU A 382 -15.76 -12.81 -19.25
N GLN A 383 -16.52 -13.81 -18.83
CA GLN A 383 -17.49 -13.68 -17.76
C GLN A 383 -17.29 -14.78 -16.72
N ASN A 384 -17.05 -14.41 -15.47
CA ASN A 384 -17.00 -15.33 -14.33
C ASN A 384 -18.11 -14.98 -13.34
N GLU A 385 -18.78 -16.01 -12.81
CA GLU A 385 -19.69 -15.91 -11.67
C GLU A 385 -18.98 -16.45 -10.43
N VAL A 386 -18.82 -15.62 -9.41
CA VAL A 386 -18.17 -15.96 -8.13
C VAL A 386 -19.23 -16.02 -7.05
N THR A 387 -19.25 -17.11 -6.30
CA THR A 387 -20.21 -17.36 -5.21
C THR A 387 -19.60 -16.90 -3.90
N GLY A 388 -20.13 -15.80 -3.36
CA GLY A 388 -19.86 -15.36 -1.99
C GLY A 388 -20.92 -15.85 -1.01
N GLU A 389 -20.70 -15.56 0.27
CA GLU A 389 -21.57 -15.99 1.37
C GLU A 389 -22.93 -15.27 1.37
N HIS A 390 -23.01 -14.06 0.81
CA HIS A 390 -24.21 -13.23 0.81
C HIS A 390 -24.92 -13.21 -0.55
N GLY A 391 -24.18 -13.42 -1.64
CA GLY A 391 -24.70 -13.38 -2.99
C GLY A 391 -23.64 -13.77 -4.01
N LYS A 392 -24.01 -13.76 -5.30
CA LYS A 392 -23.05 -13.98 -6.39
C LYS A 392 -22.61 -12.66 -6.99
N LEU A 393 -21.32 -12.54 -7.25
CA LEU A 393 -20.75 -11.45 -8.03
C LEU A 393 -20.37 -11.98 -9.41
N LEU A 394 -20.85 -11.33 -10.46
CA LEU A 394 -20.44 -11.57 -11.83
C LEU A 394 -19.45 -10.49 -12.24
N VAL A 395 -18.25 -10.90 -12.65
CA VAL A 395 -17.26 -10.04 -13.30
C VAL A 395 -17.30 -10.31 -14.80
N TYR A 396 -17.44 -9.22 -15.56
CA TYR A 396 -17.36 -9.22 -17.02
C TYR A 396 -16.13 -8.41 -17.43
N LEU A 397 -15.31 -8.93 -18.33
CA LEU A 397 -14.14 -8.26 -18.90
C LEU A 397 -14.32 -8.13 -20.42
N GLY A 398 -13.92 -6.99 -20.98
CA GLY A 398 -14.00 -6.68 -22.41
C GLY A 398 -15.14 -5.74 -22.81
N ALA A 399 -14.99 -5.11 -23.98
CA ALA A 399 -15.93 -4.13 -24.52
C ALA A 399 -17.01 -4.73 -25.44
N GLN A 400 -16.79 -5.94 -25.93
CA GLN A 400 -17.74 -6.63 -26.82
C GLN A 400 -18.66 -7.54 -26.04
N ASN A 401 -19.84 -7.85 -26.57
CA ASN A 401 -20.76 -8.89 -26.08
C ASN A 401 -21.20 -8.80 -24.61
N GLN A 402 -21.40 -7.58 -24.07
CA GLN A 402 -21.91 -7.35 -22.70
C GLN A 402 -23.38 -7.79 -22.52
N SER A 403 -23.68 -9.07 -22.75
CA SER A 403 -25.00 -9.67 -22.57
C SER A 403 -25.09 -10.30 -21.19
N VAL A 404 -25.39 -9.47 -20.20
CA VAL A 404 -25.71 -9.92 -18.83
C VAL A 404 -27.23 -9.95 -18.67
N ASP A 405 -27.77 -11.06 -18.15
CA ASP A 405 -29.21 -11.24 -17.93
C ASP A 405 -29.70 -10.33 -16.79
N LYS A 406 -30.28 -9.18 -17.17
CA LYS A 406 -30.82 -8.20 -16.22
C LYS A 406 -32.00 -8.72 -15.40
N ALA A 407 -32.59 -9.86 -15.77
CA ALA A 407 -33.59 -10.51 -14.93
C ALA A 407 -32.98 -11.13 -13.68
N GLN A 408 -31.68 -11.48 -13.70
CA GLN A 408 -30.94 -12.11 -12.60
C GLN A 408 -29.94 -11.17 -11.92
N TRP A 409 -29.46 -10.15 -12.64
CA TRP A 409 -28.29 -9.36 -12.25
C TRP A 409 -28.57 -7.85 -12.28
N VAL A 410 -27.99 -7.13 -11.33
CA VAL A 410 -27.98 -5.66 -11.32
C VAL A 410 -26.54 -5.17 -11.34
N LYS A 411 -26.22 -4.21 -12.22
CA LYS A 411 -24.88 -3.65 -12.37
C LYS A 411 -24.52 -2.84 -11.11
N LEU A 412 -23.36 -3.12 -10.53
CA LEU A 412 -22.81 -2.37 -9.40
C LEU A 412 -21.83 -1.28 -9.85
N ALA A 413 -20.96 -1.61 -10.80
CA ALA A 413 -19.83 -0.77 -11.21
C ALA A 413 -19.30 -1.16 -12.60
N GLY A 414 -18.40 -0.31 -13.10
CA GLY A 414 -17.57 -0.58 -14.28
C GLY A 414 -17.92 0.24 -15.52
N ASP A 415 -17.00 0.18 -16.46
CA ASP A 415 -16.94 0.98 -17.68
C ASP A 415 -17.09 0.09 -18.94
N ASN A 416 -16.42 0.47 -20.03
CA ASN A 416 -16.42 -0.31 -21.27
C ASN A 416 -15.40 -1.46 -21.25
N THR A 417 -14.49 -1.51 -20.30
CA THR A 417 -13.42 -2.52 -20.19
C THR A 417 -13.75 -3.61 -19.19
N TYR A 418 -14.56 -3.32 -18.17
CA TYR A 418 -15.08 -4.30 -17.23
C TYR A 418 -16.45 -3.91 -16.67
N SER A 419 -17.18 -4.86 -16.08
CA SER A 419 -18.32 -4.55 -15.22
C SER A 419 -18.54 -5.58 -14.13
N TYR A 420 -19.05 -5.10 -13.00
CA TYR A 420 -19.48 -5.92 -11.86
C TYR A 420 -21.00 -5.93 -11.77
N TRP A 421 -21.55 -7.11 -11.49
CA TRP A 421 -22.98 -7.32 -11.32
C TRP A 421 -23.26 -8.20 -10.12
N LEU A 422 -24.28 -7.86 -9.34
CA LEU A 422 -24.69 -8.61 -8.16
C LEU A 422 -26.00 -9.33 -8.43
N SER A 423 -26.11 -10.56 -7.95
CA SER A 423 -27.32 -11.36 -8.09
C SER A 423 -28.47 -10.74 -7.30
N ARG A 424 -29.65 -10.67 -7.93
CA ARG A 424 -30.84 -10.00 -7.36
C ARG A 424 -31.36 -10.62 -6.07
N ASP A 425 -31.06 -11.88 -5.82
CA ASP A 425 -31.40 -12.61 -4.60
C ASP A 425 -30.57 -12.19 -3.37
N THR A 426 -29.59 -11.29 -3.54
CA THR A 426 -28.83 -10.71 -2.42
C THR A 426 -29.69 -9.78 -1.54
N GLU A 427 -30.73 -9.16 -2.10
CA GLU A 427 -31.72 -8.33 -1.37
C GLU A 427 -31.09 -7.18 -0.55
N VAL A 428 -30.30 -6.33 -1.22
CA VAL A 428 -29.59 -5.17 -0.65
C VAL A 428 -29.78 -3.90 -1.48
N ALA A 429 -29.44 -2.74 -0.93
CA ALA A 429 -29.32 -1.50 -1.69
C ALA A 429 -27.84 -1.19 -1.98
N TRP A 430 -27.59 -0.39 -3.01
CA TRP A 430 -26.24 -0.05 -3.47
C TRP A 430 -26.13 1.40 -3.92
N ALA A 431 -24.99 2.02 -3.61
CA ALA A 431 -24.54 3.30 -4.15
C ALA A 431 -23.20 3.08 -4.88
N ASP A 432 -23.16 3.41 -6.17
CA ASP A 432 -22.06 3.10 -7.10
C ASP A 432 -20.79 3.92 -6.92
N LYS A 433 -20.85 5.05 -6.20
CA LYS A 433 -19.70 5.88 -5.89
C LYS A 433 -19.24 5.61 -4.46
N ALA A 434 -17.99 5.20 -4.29
CA ALA A 434 -17.38 4.92 -3.01
C ALA A 434 -17.30 6.16 -2.09
N SER A 435 -16.98 5.95 -0.81
CA SER A 435 -16.71 7.08 0.08
C SER A 435 -15.39 7.75 -0.29
N GLY A 436 -15.35 9.07 -0.22
CA GLY A 436 -14.10 9.81 -0.39
C GLY A 436 -14.31 11.28 -0.69
N THR A 437 -13.20 11.90 -1.04
CA THR A 437 -13.17 13.29 -1.49
C THR A 437 -13.32 13.38 -3.00
N TYR A 438 -14.15 14.32 -3.44
CA TYR A 438 -14.42 14.63 -4.83
C TYR A 438 -14.23 16.13 -5.06
N ALA A 439 -13.58 16.46 -6.18
CA ALA A 439 -13.31 17.84 -6.57
C ALA A 439 -14.58 18.64 -6.89
N ASN A 440 -15.59 17.96 -7.42
CA ASN A 440 -16.83 18.52 -7.92
C ASN A 440 -18.01 17.67 -7.48
N ALA A 441 -19.22 18.19 -7.72
CA ALA A 441 -20.44 17.43 -7.51
C ALA A 441 -20.37 16.07 -8.23
N VAL A 442 -20.76 15.01 -7.52
CA VAL A 442 -20.75 13.64 -8.03
C VAL A 442 -22.18 13.13 -8.19
N GLU A 443 -22.46 12.46 -9.31
CA GLU A 443 -23.74 11.79 -9.53
C GLU A 443 -23.66 10.35 -9.02
N VAL A 444 -24.41 10.04 -7.96
CA VAL A 444 -24.49 8.71 -7.34
C VAL A 444 -25.73 7.98 -7.85
N THR A 445 -25.55 6.79 -8.40
CA THR A 445 -26.65 5.91 -8.81
C THR A 445 -27.05 5.01 -7.65
N LEU A 446 -28.27 5.18 -7.16
CA LEU A 446 -28.87 4.32 -6.13
C LEU A 446 -29.60 3.15 -6.78
N SER A 447 -29.21 1.92 -6.44
CA SER A 447 -29.77 0.69 -7.00
C SER A 447 -30.36 -0.20 -5.91
N ALA A 448 -31.59 -0.67 -6.13
CA ALA A 448 -32.20 -1.75 -5.35
C ALA A 448 -31.82 -3.09 -5.99
N ILE A 449 -31.03 -3.90 -5.30
CA ILE A 449 -30.62 -5.24 -5.73
C ILE A 449 -31.61 -6.24 -5.14
N SER A 450 -32.72 -6.47 -5.85
CA SER A 450 -33.83 -7.29 -5.34
C SER A 450 -34.50 -8.08 -6.45
N THR A 451 -34.99 -9.27 -6.11
CA THR A 451 -35.89 -10.07 -6.97
C THR A 451 -37.26 -9.43 -7.17
N SER A 452 -37.62 -8.43 -6.36
CA SER A 452 -38.85 -7.65 -6.53
C SER A 452 -38.59 -6.42 -7.40
N ASP A 453 -39.31 -6.30 -8.51
CA ASP A 453 -39.27 -5.12 -9.38
C ASP A 453 -39.83 -3.85 -8.70
N ASN A 454 -40.59 -4.03 -7.61
CA ASN A 454 -41.18 -2.93 -6.84
C ASN A 454 -40.28 -2.47 -5.67
N ALA A 455 -39.12 -3.09 -5.47
CA ALA A 455 -38.20 -2.67 -4.42
C ALA A 455 -37.61 -1.29 -4.72
N GLN A 456 -37.39 -0.51 -3.67
CA GLN A 456 -36.89 0.86 -3.75
C GLN A 456 -35.65 1.03 -2.87
N VAL A 457 -34.92 2.12 -3.07
CA VAL A 457 -33.88 2.56 -2.15
C VAL A 457 -34.44 3.69 -1.29
N VAL A 458 -34.31 3.60 0.03
CA VAL A 458 -34.59 4.70 0.96
C VAL A 458 -33.27 5.27 1.46
N TYR A 459 -33.18 6.60 1.62
CA TYR A 459 -31.94 7.23 2.06
C TYR A 459 -32.13 8.52 2.87
N THR A 460 -31.03 8.94 3.50
CA THR A 460 -30.82 10.22 4.18
C THR A 460 -29.44 10.77 3.78
N LEU A 461 -29.22 12.08 3.95
CA LEU A 461 -27.95 12.75 3.62
C LEU A 461 -27.21 13.30 4.86
N ASP A 462 -27.85 13.24 6.03
CA ASP A 462 -27.30 13.70 7.31
C ASP A 462 -26.65 12.58 8.12
N GLY A 463 -26.60 11.36 7.59
CA GLY A 463 -26.06 10.18 8.26
C GLY A 463 -27.03 9.44 9.17
N SER A 464 -28.28 9.89 9.32
CA SER A 464 -29.28 9.17 10.12
C SER A 464 -29.76 7.88 9.44
N GLU A 465 -30.10 6.84 10.19
CA GLU A 465 -30.62 5.60 9.60
C GLU A 465 -31.96 5.84 8.86
N PRO A 466 -32.10 5.44 7.58
CA PRO A 466 -33.34 5.62 6.84
C PRO A 466 -34.44 4.69 7.36
N THR A 467 -35.66 5.20 7.37
CA THR A 467 -36.88 4.44 7.69
C THR A 467 -37.77 4.31 6.45
N ALA A 468 -38.85 3.54 6.53
CA ALA A 468 -39.82 3.43 5.43
C ALA A 468 -40.51 4.78 5.09
N ASN A 469 -40.40 5.78 5.96
CA ASN A 469 -40.92 7.13 5.74
C ASN A 469 -39.85 8.12 5.26
N SER A 470 -38.58 7.71 5.17
CA SER A 470 -37.51 8.52 4.59
C SER A 470 -37.71 8.66 3.07
N THR A 471 -36.90 9.51 2.43
CA THR A 471 -36.97 9.70 0.98
C THR A 471 -36.71 8.37 0.25
N ALA A 472 -37.69 7.91 -0.52
CA ALA A 472 -37.64 6.67 -1.30
C ALA A 472 -37.51 6.98 -2.79
N VAL A 473 -36.64 6.24 -3.48
CA VAL A 473 -36.41 6.38 -4.93
C VAL A 473 -36.43 5.02 -5.62
N ALA A 474 -36.77 5.03 -6.91
CA ALA A 474 -36.72 3.83 -7.74
C ALA A 474 -35.26 3.36 -7.95
N SER A 475 -35.06 2.07 -8.21
CA SER A 475 -33.76 1.53 -8.58
C SER A 475 -33.20 2.22 -9.84
N GLY A 476 -31.91 2.57 -9.84
CA GLY A 476 -31.23 3.30 -10.91
C GLY A 476 -31.40 4.81 -10.84
N THR A 477 -32.00 5.35 -9.77
CA THR A 477 -32.12 6.81 -9.60
C THR A 477 -30.75 7.44 -9.40
N LYS A 478 -30.50 8.52 -10.15
CA LYS A 478 -29.30 9.35 -10.05
C LYS A 478 -29.52 10.47 -9.04
N LEU A 479 -28.68 10.52 -8.02
CA LEU A 479 -28.69 11.48 -6.94
C LEU A 479 -27.45 12.38 -7.05
N PRO A 480 -27.59 13.68 -7.36
CA PRO A 480 -26.46 14.59 -7.30
C PRO A 480 -26.04 14.83 -5.85
N ILE A 481 -24.75 14.71 -5.57
CA ILE A 481 -24.11 15.08 -4.31
C ILE A 481 -23.15 16.23 -4.61
N ASP A 482 -23.60 17.45 -4.30
CA ASP A 482 -22.90 18.71 -4.55
C ASP A 482 -22.37 19.38 -3.27
N GLU A 483 -22.71 18.84 -2.11
CA GLU A 483 -22.21 19.27 -0.80
C GLU A 483 -21.67 18.08 0.01
N THR A 484 -20.75 18.38 0.93
CA THR A 484 -20.21 17.38 1.88
C THR A 484 -21.35 16.79 2.71
N CYS A 485 -21.52 15.47 2.68
CA CYS A 485 -22.64 14.80 3.34
C CYS A 485 -22.31 13.36 3.75
N THR A 486 -23.19 12.76 4.55
CA THR A 486 -23.17 11.31 4.82
C THR A 486 -24.44 10.69 4.27
N LEU A 487 -24.32 10.06 3.11
CA LEU A 487 -25.41 9.30 2.49
C LEU A 487 -25.58 7.97 3.23
N THR A 488 -26.71 7.78 3.92
CA THR A 488 -27.08 6.47 4.49
C THR A 488 -28.30 5.96 3.75
N TYR A 489 -28.25 4.71 3.29
CA TYR A 489 -29.25 4.13 2.39
C TYR A 489 -29.55 2.67 2.74
N GLY A 490 -30.75 2.20 2.38
CA GLY A 490 -31.18 0.82 2.60
C GLY A 490 -32.23 0.37 1.58
N LEU A 491 -32.44 -0.93 1.49
CA LEU A 491 -33.45 -1.54 0.62
C LEU A 491 -34.83 -1.43 1.27
N LEU A 492 -35.78 -0.79 0.59
CA LEU A 492 -37.19 -0.80 0.96
C LEU A 492 -37.93 -1.87 0.14
N LYS A 493 -38.40 -2.91 0.82
CA LYS A 493 -39.19 -4.00 0.24
C LYS A 493 -40.32 -4.37 1.19
N ASP A 494 -41.54 -4.45 0.67
CA ASP A 494 -42.74 -4.82 1.44
C ASP A 494 -42.94 -3.97 2.72
N GLY A 495 -42.60 -2.68 2.65
CA GLY A 495 -42.70 -1.74 3.78
C GLY A 495 -41.60 -1.85 4.84
N LYS A 496 -40.60 -2.72 4.64
CA LYS A 496 -39.46 -2.91 5.55
C LYS A 496 -38.16 -2.39 4.94
N VAL A 497 -37.33 -1.75 5.75
CA VAL A 497 -35.98 -1.32 5.38
C VAL A 497 -34.96 -2.34 5.88
N THR A 498 -34.07 -2.81 5.01
CA THR A 498 -32.98 -3.75 5.32
C THR A 498 -31.68 -3.37 4.61
N GLY A 499 -30.56 -3.99 5.00
CA GLY A 499 -29.27 -3.79 4.32
C GLY A 499 -28.79 -2.35 4.35
N ILE A 500 -28.90 -1.69 5.51
CA ILE A 500 -28.50 -0.29 5.67
C ILE A 500 -26.97 -0.18 5.52
N SER A 501 -26.52 0.78 4.71
CA SER A 501 -25.12 1.10 4.45
C SER A 501 -24.92 2.61 4.36
N SER A 502 -23.68 3.07 4.51
CA SER A 502 -23.35 4.51 4.47
C SER A 502 -22.16 4.81 3.57
N ARG A 503 -22.18 5.99 2.97
CA ARG A 503 -21.10 6.60 2.19
C ARG A 503 -20.81 8.00 2.72
N GLN A 504 -19.54 8.32 2.90
CA GLN A 504 -19.10 9.66 3.29
C GLN A 504 -18.53 10.37 2.06
N TYR A 505 -19.10 11.51 1.72
CA TYR A 505 -18.67 12.34 0.61
C TYR A 505 -18.16 13.67 1.14
N THR A 506 -16.93 14.01 0.77
CA THR A 506 -16.39 15.36 0.94
C THR A 506 -16.32 16.01 -0.43
N ILE A 507 -17.03 17.12 -0.62
CA ILE A 507 -16.96 17.92 -1.84
C ILE A 507 -16.09 19.14 -1.53
N GLU A 508 -14.86 19.15 -2.04
CA GLU A 508 -13.87 20.19 -1.69
C GLU A 508 -13.91 21.41 -2.62
N GLY A 509 -14.60 21.33 -3.76
CA GLY A 509 -14.71 22.43 -4.71
C GLY A 509 -13.33 22.86 -5.24
N PHE A 510 -12.87 22.21 -6.30
CA PHE A 510 -11.59 22.60 -6.91
C PHE A 510 -11.73 23.88 -7.75
N SER A 511 -10.82 24.81 -7.55
CA SER A 511 -10.62 25.95 -8.44
C SER A 511 -9.22 25.88 -9.03
N PRO A 512 -9.08 25.94 -10.37
CA PRO A 512 -7.79 26.08 -11.00
C PRO A 512 -7.00 27.22 -10.37
N HIS A 513 -5.73 26.96 -10.08
CA HIS A 513 -4.82 27.91 -9.46
C HIS A 513 -3.42 27.71 -10.03
N THR A 514 -2.42 28.36 -9.44
CA THR A 514 -1.03 28.24 -9.87
C THR A 514 -0.15 27.85 -8.69
N ALA A 515 0.89 27.06 -8.95
CA ALA A 515 1.95 26.75 -8.00
C ALA A 515 3.24 27.43 -8.44
N THR A 516 3.76 28.34 -7.62
CA THR A 516 5.02 29.03 -7.86
C THR A 516 6.13 28.42 -7.01
N ILE A 517 7.14 27.88 -7.68
CA ILE A 517 8.30 27.28 -7.02
C ILE A 517 9.40 28.31 -6.93
N TYR A 518 9.89 28.53 -5.71
CA TYR A 518 10.93 29.49 -5.37
C TYR A 518 12.19 28.76 -4.91
N LEU A 519 13.34 29.12 -5.47
CA LEU A 519 14.66 28.70 -5.02
C LEU A 519 15.44 29.92 -4.52
N LYS A 520 15.80 29.93 -3.23
CA LYS A 520 16.66 30.98 -2.67
C LYS A 520 17.98 30.96 -3.41
N ASP A 521 18.48 32.14 -3.77
CA ASP A 521 19.68 32.31 -4.58
C ASP A 521 20.84 31.45 -4.05
N PRO A 522 21.23 30.39 -4.78
CA PRO A 522 22.23 29.44 -4.32
C PRO A 522 23.66 29.92 -4.61
N ASN A 523 23.83 31.16 -5.09
CA ASN A 523 25.10 31.70 -5.59
C ASN A 523 25.70 30.88 -6.75
N TRP A 524 24.85 30.28 -7.58
CA TRP A 524 25.27 29.58 -8.80
C TRP A 524 25.38 30.55 -9.98
N THR A 525 26.29 30.26 -10.92
CA THR A 525 26.43 31.07 -12.14
C THR A 525 25.15 31.08 -12.98
N ASN A 526 24.53 29.91 -13.11
CA ASN A 526 23.26 29.71 -13.83
C ASN A 526 22.39 28.77 -13.00
N VAL A 527 21.08 29.05 -12.97
CA VAL A 527 20.09 28.26 -12.26
C VAL A 527 19.13 27.68 -13.29
N TYR A 528 19.01 26.37 -13.36
CA TYR A 528 18.09 25.67 -14.23
C TYR A 528 17.03 24.94 -13.41
N PHE A 529 15.78 25.03 -13.87
CA PHE A 529 14.68 24.24 -13.35
C PHE A 529 14.36 23.18 -14.41
N TYR A 530 14.39 21.91 -14.03
CA TYR A 530 13.86 20.80 -14.82
C TYR A 530 12.65 20.25 -14.07
N ALA A 531 11.47 20.29 -14.68
CA ALA A 531 10.23 19.85 -14.06
C ALA A 531 9.52 18.84 -14.95
N TRP A 532 8.90 17.84 -14.34
CA TRP A 532 8.17 16.78 -15.03
C TRP A 532 6.98 16.30 -14.21
N ASP A 533 5.99 15.77 -14.91
CA ASP A 533 4.88 15.03 -14.33
C ASP A 533 4.76 13.65 -15.00
N GLU A 534 3.59 13.02 -14.89
CA GLU A 534 3.31 11.73 -15.51
C GLU A 534 3.21 11.78 -17.05
N GLU A 535 2.90 12.95 -17.62
CA GLU A 535 2.80 13.15 -19.07
C GLU A 535 4.15 13.49 -19.72
N GLY A 536 5.09 14.00 -18.94
CA GLY A 536 6.49 14.17 -19.33
C GLY A 536 7.10 15.50 -18.86
N ASP A 537 7.98 16.06 -19.69
CA ASP A 537 8.70 17.30 -19.36
C ASP A 537 7.74 18.51 -19.39
N LEU A 538 7.62 19.22 -18.27
CA LEU A 538 6.82 20.45 -18.16
C LEU A 538 7.56 21.69 -18.64
N LEU A 539 8.89 21.63 -18.66
CA LEU A 539 9.76 22.69 -19.14
C LEU A 539 10.44 22.26 -20.44
N LYS A 540 11.75 22.40 -20.53
CA LYS A 540 12.55 21.84 -21.63
C LYS A 540 13.11 20.49 -21.21
N ALA A 541 13.50 19.69 -22.19
CA ALA A 541 14.32 18.50 -21.95
C ALA A 541 15.56 18.85 -21.11
N TRP A 542 16.07 17.86 -20.38
CA TRP A 542 17.25 17.99 -19.52
C TRP A 542 18.37 18.82 -20.18
N PRO A 543 18.90 19.89 -19.54
CA PRO A 543 18.79 20.23 -18.11
C PRO A 543 17.60 21.11 -17.71
N GLY A 544 16.58 21.26 -18.56
CA GLY A 544 15.44 22.12 -18.28
C GLY A 544 15.61 23.56 -18.77
N THR A 545 14.90 24.48 -18.13
CA THR A 545 14.87 25.91 -18.48
C THR A 545 15.77 26.70 -17.55
N GLU A 546 16.64 27.54 -18.12
CA GLU A 546 17.41 28.51 -17.34
C GLU A 546 16.46 29.57 -16.77
N ILE A 547 16.47 29.71 -15.45
CA ILE A 547 15.64 30.67 -14.73
C ILE A 547 16.45 31.92 -14.48
N THR A 548 16.03 33.01 -15.12
CA THR A 548 16.57 34.36 -14.88
C THR A 548 15.58 35.26 -14.15
N ALA A 549 14.32 34.82 -14.02
CA ALA A 549 13.30 35.51 -13.25
C ALA A 549 13.61 35.41 -11.76
N THR A 550 13.71 36.57 -11.10
CA THR A 550 13.95 36.65 -9.65
C THR A 550 12.95 37.56 -8.95
N LYS A 551 12.72 37.31 -7.67
CA LYS A 551 11.90 38.13 -6.77
C LYS A 551 12.63 38.33 -5.45
N GLU A 552 12.51 39.51 -4.84
CA GLU A 552 12.97 39.74 -3.47
C GLU A 552 11.85 39.39 -2.49
N ILE A 553 12.17 38.58 -1.49
CA ILE A 553 11.27 38.16 -0.40
C ILE A 553 12.10 38.15 0.88
N ASP A 554 11.69 38.91 1.88
CA ASP A 554 12.41 39.09 3.15
C ASP A 554 13.88 39.46 2.99
N ASP A 555 14.16 40.45 2.14
CA ASP A 555 15.52 40.95 1.80
C ASP A 555 16.44 39.90 1.16
N GLU A 556 15.90 38.76 0.74
CA GLU A 556 16.62 37.69 0.07
C GLU A 556 16.16 37.55 -1.38
N ARG A 557 17.08 37.17 -2.28
CA ARG A 557 16.77 36.96 -3.70
C ARG A 557 16.34 35.52 -3.96
N TRP A 558 15.25 35.36 -4.70
CA TRP A 558 14.68 34.05 -5.06
C TRP A 558 14.50 33.93 -6.56
N TYR A 559 14.98 32.83 -7.15
CA TYR A 559 14.62 32.40 -8.50
C TYR A 559 13.24 31.75 -8.46
N TYR A 560 12.40 31.97 -9.47
CA TYR A 560 11.07 31.37 -9.46
C TYR A 560 10.52 30.97 -10.84
N HIS A 561 9.62 30.00 -10.82
CA HIS A 561 8.80 29.61 -11.96
C HIS A 561 7.39 29.22 -11.50
N THR A 562 6.37 29.56 -12.27
CA THR A 562 4.97 29.29 -11.95
C THR A 562 4.40 28.25 -12.89
N PHE A 563 3.69 27.27 -12.33
CA PHE A 563 3.03 26.18 -13.03
C PHE A 563 1.52 26.32 -12.83
N ASP A 564 0.73 25.99 -13.86
CA ASP A 564 -0.72 25.97 -13.76
C ASP A 564 -1.20 24.65 -13.15
N ILE A 565 -2.07 24.72 -12.15
CA ILE A 565 -2.73 23.58 -11.51
C ILE A 565 -4.18 23.63 -11.94
N ASN A 566 -4.49 22.93 -13.02
CA ASN A 566 -5.81 22.98 -13.66
C ASN A 566 -6.74 21.84 -13.24
N GLU A 567 -6.22 20.86 -12.50
CA GLU A 567 -6.96 19.67 -12.09
C GLU A 567 -6.71 19.37 -10.62
N TYR A 568 -7.75 18.84 -9.95
CA TYR A 568 -7.67 18.48 -8.54
C TYR A 568 -6.69 17.32 -8.34
N GLY A 569 -5.76 17.49 -7.41
CA GLY A 569 -4.74 16.49 -7.13
C GLY A 569 -3.59 16.45 -8.13
N TYR A 570 -3.59 17.32 -9.16
CA TYR A 570 -2.46 17.45 -10.07
C TYR A 570 -1.20 17.87 -9.30
N THR A 571 -0.13 17.13 -9.50
CA THR A 571 1.17 17.39 -8.90
C THR A 571 2.28 17.17 -9.91
N PHE A 572 3.40 17.86 -9.73
CA PHE A 572 4.60 17.69 -10.54
C PHE A 572 5.86 17.57 -9.68
N ASN A 573 6.96 17.20 -10.30
CA ASN A 573 8.28 17.11 -9.68
C ASN A 573 9.24 18.12 -10.32
N ILE A 574 10.31 18.46 -9.60
CA ILE A 574 11.31 19.41 -10.06
C ILE A 574 12.73 19.03 -9.58
N ILE A 575 13.73 19.43 -10.35
CA ILE A 575 15.16 19.41 -10.00
C ILE A 575 15.73 20.81 -10.25
N PHE A 576 16.53 21.30 -9.30
CA PHE A 576 17.37 22.48 -9.48
C PHE A 576 18.77 22.05 -9.90
N ASN A 577 19.33 22.64 -10.96
CA ASN A 577 20.66 22.27 -11.45
C ASN A 577 21.47 23.45 -12.01
N GLN A 578 22.77 23.23 -12.16
CA GLN A 578 23.75 24.21 -12.68
C GLN A 578 23.99 24.08 -14.20
N GLY A 579 23.12 23.36 -14.90
CA GLY A 579 23.25 23.05 -16.32
C GLY A 579 23.77 21.62 -16.57
N LYS A 580 23.86 21.26 -17.85
CA LYS A 580 24.23 19.91 -18.28
C LYS A 580 25.62 19.51 -17.77
N ASP A 581 25.74 18.28 -17.29
CA ASP A 581 26.97 17.68 -16.74
C ASP A 581 27.54 18.44 -15.52
N LYS A 582 26.68 19.18 -14.80
CA LYS A 582 26.99 19.85 -13.53
C LYS A 582 26.17 19.26 -12.39
N MET A 583 26.47 19.73 -11.18
CA MET A 583 25.74 19.34 -9.98
C MET A 583 24.25 19.72 -10.07
N GLN A 584 23.43 18.89 -9.46
CA GLN A 584 21.98 19.00 -9.39
C GLN A 584 21.48 18.63 -7.99
N THR A 585 20.22 18.96 -7.69
CA THR A 585 19.54 18.45 -6.50
C THR A 585 19.08 17.02 -6.68
N VAL A 586 18.70 16.38 -5.56
CA VAL A 586 17.73 15.27 -5.58
C VAL A 586 16.43 15.70 -6.24
N ASP A 587 15.62 14.72 -6.61
CA ASP A 587 14.30 14.91 -7.20
C ASP A 587 13.35 15.45 -6.12
N ILE A 588 12.57 16.48 -6.45
CA ILE A 588 11.74 17.21 -5.49
C ILE A 588 10.28 17.11 -5.90
N GLY A 589 9.44 16.54 -5.05
CA GLY A 589 8.00 16.46 -5.26
C GLY A 589 7.35 15.35 -4.43
N PRO A 590 6.03 15.13 -4.60
CA PRO A 590 5.12 15.86 -5.50
C PRO A 590 4.83 17.30 -5.04
N LEU A 591 4.67 18.24 -5.97
CA LEU A 591 4.39 19.66 -5.73
C LEU A 591 3.08 20.08 -6.41
N SER A 592 2.26 20.86 -5.71
CA SER A 592 1.01 21.43 -6.26
C SER A 592 0.71 22.83 -5.72
N GLU A 593 1.60 23.41 -4.90
CA GLU A 593 1.37 24.67 -4.19
C GLU A 593 2.63 25.54 -4.24
N ASP A 594 2.48 26.82 -3.91
CA ASP A 594 3.62 27.73 -3.73
C ASP A 594 4.62 27.13 -2.72
N THR A 595 5.85 26.89 -3.17
CA THR A 595 6.85 26.20 -2.35
C THR A 595 8.20 26.89 -2.42
N TYR A 596 8.88 27.00 -1.27
CA TYR A 596 10.14 27.71 -1.10
C TYR A 596 11.25 26.75 -0.70
N PHE A 597 12.34 26.74 -1.46
CA PHE A 597 13.48 25.85 -1.26
C PHE A 597 14.79 26.58 -1.03
N GLU A 598 15.64 26.00 -0.19
CA GLU A 598 17.06 26.32 -0.05
C GLU A 598 17.92 25.10 -0.39
N ILE A 599 19.09 25.32 -0.98
CA ILE A 599 20.06 24.25 -1.25
C ILE A 599 20.67 23.76 0.06
N GLY A 600 20.61 22.45 0.29
CA GLY A 600 21.21 21.78 1.46
C GLY A 600 22.62 21.25 1.19
N GLU A 601 23.03 20.26 1.98
CA GLU A 601 24.32 19.59 1.84
C GLU A 601 24.38 18.63 0.64
N VAL A 602 25.60 18.22 0.27
CA VAL A 602 25.79 17.20 -0.78
C VAL A 602 25.71 15.81 -0.16
N ALA A 603 24.73 15.02 -0.62
CA ALA A 603 24.56 13.62 -0.25
C ALA A 603 24.39 12.78 -1.52
N GLY A 604 25.14 11.68 -1.63
CA GLY A 604 25.05 10.79 -2.81
C GLY A 604 25.42 11.46 -4.14
N GLY A 605 26.27 12.50 -4.12
CA GLY A 605 26.68 13.23 -5.33
C GLY A 605 25.65 14.22 -5.88
N LYS A 606 24.53 14.42 -5.20
CA LYS A 606 23.53 15.47 -5.48
C LYS A 606 23.38 16.41 -4.27
N TYR A 607 22.86 17.61 -4.49
CA TYR A 607 22.43 18.48 -3.38
C TYR A 607 21.12 17.98 -2.78
N THR A 608 21.03 17.97 -1.46
CA THR A 608 19.74 17.93 -0.75
C THR A 608 19.04 19.29 -0.87
N VAL A 609 17.75 19.35 -0.53
CA VAL A 609 16.99 20.60 -0.49
C VAL A 609 16.20 20.70 0.81
N ASN A 610 16.13 21.92 1.35
CA ASN A 610 15.33 22.25 2.52
C ASN A 610 14.06 22.96 2.06
N ASN A 611 12.88 22.43 2.38
CA ASN A 611 11.62 23.14 2.20
C ASN A 611 11.44 24.14 3.36
N VAL A 612 11.46 25.43 3.03
CA VAL A 612 11.37 26.54 4.00
C VAL A 612 10.06 27.33 3.87
N SER A 613 9.05 26.77 3.20
CA SER A 613 7.76 27.45 2.97
C SER A 613 7.12 27.99 4.25
N GLY A 614 7.18 27.24 5.36
CA GLY A 614 6.60 27.67 6.65
C GLY A 614 7.24 28.93 7.22
N GLY A 615 8.56 29.08 7.07
CA GLY A 615 9.31 30.25 7.54
C GLY A 615 9.08 31.48 6.68
N VAL A 616 8.97 31.32 5.35
CA VAL A 616 8.81 32.43 4.39
C VAL A 616 7.37 32.93 4.34
N THR A 617 6.38 32.03 4.39
CA THR A 617 4.96 32.44 4.32
C THR A 617 4.41 32.90 5.67
N GLY A 618 5.09 32.58 6.78
CA GLY A 618 4.57 32.74 8.13
C GLY A 618 3.37 31.82 8.43
N ILE A 619 3.09 30.86 7.55
CA ILE A 619 2.03 29.85 7.68
C ILE A 619 2.73 28.51 7.90
N GLU A 620 2.91 28.15 9.16
CA GLU A 620 3.32 26.79 9.52
C GLU A 620 2.14 25.82 9.33
N SER A 621 2.45 24.52 9.17
CA SER A 621 1.45 23.46 9.22
C SER A 621 0.59 23.59 10.48
N VAL A 622 -0.71 23.34 10.37
CA VAL A 622 -1.63 23.36 11.51
C VAL A 622 -1.19 22.26 12.49
N THR A 623 -0.48 22.64 13.55
CA THR A 623 -0.20 21.77 14.67
C THR A 623 -1.42 21.72 15.58
N ALA A 624 -1.74 20.53 16.07
CA ALA A 624 -2.73 20.37 17.11
C ALA A 624 -2.18 20.97 18.42
N ASP A 625 -2.59 22.21 18.69
CA ASP A 625 -2.57 22.94 19.96
C ASP A 625 -1.24 22.91 20.74
N ASP A 626 -0.42 23.95 20.57
CA ASP A 626 0.49 24.35 21.64
C ASP A 626 0.36 25.87 21.93
N ASN A 627 -0.37 26.15 23.03
CA ASN A 627 -0.32 27.34 23.86
C ASN A 627 -0.52 28.74 23.22
N ARG A 628 -1.79 29.17 23.20
CA ARG A 628 -2.31 30.54 23.42
C ARG A 628 -1.30 31.68 23.24
N SER A 629 -1.24 32.21 22.01
CA SER A 629 -0.68 33.53 21.74
C SER A 629 -1.27 34.59 22.69
N LYS A 630 -0.41 35.43 23.29
CA LYS A 630 -0.82 36.58 24.13
C LYS A 630 -1.35 37.76 23.31
N ASP A 631 -1.37 37.64 21.99
CA ASP A 631 -1.83 38.69 21.10
C ASP A 631 -3.36 38.85 21.16
N THR A 632 -3.82 40.01 21.61
CA THR A 632 -5.24 40.33 21.74
C THR A 632 -5.82 41.01 20.50
N HIS A 633 -5.04 41.18 19.43
CA HIS A 633 -5.50 41.83 18.21
C HIS A 633 -6.14 40.84 17.24
N TYR A 634 -6.90 41.39 16.29
CA TYR A 634 -7.56 40.64 15.23
C TYR A 634 -6.86 40.98 13.92
N TYR A 635 -6.76 40.03 13.01
CA TYR A 635 -6.18 40.23 11.69
C TYR A 635 -7.20 39.83 10.64
N ASP A 636 -7.42 40.67 9.64
CA ASP A 636 -8.20 40.26 8.48
C ASP A 636 -7.40 39.28 7.59
N LEU A 637 -8.04 38.74 6.56
CA LEU A 637 -7.41 37.78 5.66
C LEU A 637 -6.27 38.37 4.81
N ASN A 638 -6.12 39.70 4.80
CA ASN A 638 -4.99 40.38 4.17
C ASN A 638 -3.85 40.64 5.17
N GLY A 639 -3.97 40.15 6.41
CA GLY A 639 -2.98 40.34 7.47
C GLY A 639 -3.03 41.72 8.12
N TYR A 640 -4.06 42.54 7.85
CA TYR A 640 -4.16 43.85 8.48
C TYR A 640 -4.69 43.72 9.90
N LYS A 641 -3.93 44.28 10.84
CA LYS A 641 -4.30 44.42 12.24
C LYS A 641 -5.55 45.30 12.38
N THR A 642 -6.53 44.82 13.13
CA THR A 642 -7.79 45.50 13.42
C THR A 642 -8.21 45.29 14.88
N ASP A 643 -9.03 46.21 15.38
CA ASP A 643 -9.76 46.03 16.64
C ASP A 643 -10.84 44.95 16.47
N LYS A 644 -11.52 44.54 17.55
CA LYS A 644 -12.54 43.48 17.50
C LYS A 644 -13.54 43.73 16.34
N PRO A 645 -13.56 42.86 15.31
CA PRO A 645 -14.20 43.17 14.06
C PRO A 645 -15.72 43.28 14.21
N GLN A 646 -16.27 44.35 13.67
CA GLN A 646 -17.71 44.62 13.64
C GLN A 646 -18.37 44.24 12.30
N LYS A 647 -17.55 43.95 11.28
CA LYS A 647 -18.02 43.52 9.96
C LYS A 647 -18.07 42.00 9.93
N LYS A 648 -19.08 41.46 9.21
CA LYS A 648 -19.16 40.03 8.95
C LYS A 648 -17.94 39.60 8.13
N GLY A 649 -17.31 38.50 8.52
CA GLY A 649 -16.10 38.02 7.85
C GLY A 649 -15.30 37.03 8.69
N ILE A 650 -14.23 36.52 8.08
CA ILE A 650 -13.26 35.62 8.73
C ILE A 650 -12.06 36.45 9.18
N TYR A 651 -11.62 36.23 10.42
CA TYR A 651 -10.47 36.90 11.01
C TYR A 651 -9.58 35.89 11.72
N ILE A 652 -8.32 36.23 11.92
CA ILE A 652 -7.40 35.49 12.79
C ILE A 652 -7.31 36.22 14.12
N HIS A 653 -7.55 35.50 15.22
CA HIS A 653 -7.39 36.01 16.58
C HIS A 653 -6.81 34.93 17.48
N GLN A 654 -5.70 35.22 18.17
CA GLN A 654 -5.01 34.25 19.04
C GLN A 654 -4.70 32.91 18.35
N GLY A 655 -4.28 32.98 17.08
CA GLY A 655 -3.99 31.78 16.27
C GLY A 655 -5.23 30.99 15.81
N LYS A 656 -6.44 31.52 16.02
CA LYS A 656 -7.69 30.87 15.63
C LYS A 656 -8.41 31.64 14.55
N LYS A 657 -8.91 30.92 13.54
CA LYS A 657 -9.90 31.44 12.59
C LYS A 657 -11.21 31.68 13.36
N ILE A 658 -11.70 32.90 13.33
CA ILE A 658 -12.98 33.26 13.91
C ILE A 658 -13.90 33.81 12.82
N VAL A 659 -15.17 33.48 12.90
CA VAL A 659 -16.20 33.99 11.99
C VAL A 659 -17.06 34.98 12.75
N VAL A 660 -17.03 36.25 12.34
CA VAL A 660 -17.95 37.27 12.83
C VAL A 660 -19.20 37.21 11.94
N ARG A 661 -20.37 36.92 12.54
CA ARG A 661 -21.64 36.68 11.84
C ARG A 661 -22.60 37.86 11.92
#